data_AF-A0A5B1B4J8-F1
#
_entry.id   AF-A0A5B1B4J8-F1
#
_cell.length_a   1.000
_cell.length_b   1.000
_cell.length_c   1.000
_cell.angle_alpha   90.00
_cell.angle_beta   90.00
_cell.angle_gamma   90.00
#
_symmetry.space_group_name_H-M   'P 1'
#
loop_
_entity.id
_entity.type
_entity.pdbx_description
1 polymer ?
#
loop_
_entity_poly.entity_id
_entity_poly.type
_entity_poly.pdbx_seq_one_letter_code
_entity_poly.pdbx_strand_id
1 'polypeptide(L)'
;SAALCALEGVDQAVVIAREDRPGDKRLVGYLTGTADITSVRAELATRLPHYMLPAALVVLPALPLTRNGKLDTRALPAPDYTTDHYRAPTSPVEEILATLYSQVLGIDRIGIDDSFFDLGGDSLLAMRAVAAINTTLDADLTVRSLFDTPTIAGLAPHLGAAPHRRTPLIAADRPATIPLSFAQNRLWLLDQLQGPTPVYNIAWALRLAGDLDTEALGAALTDLIARHETLRTVYTASAGIPQQHVLPLSALELGWQVIDATTWPAHQLQHALSTAARHTFHLATQIPLRAQLFRTGEHEHVLVIVVHHIAADGWSLTPLTTDLSAAYASRCAGQAPHWPPLAVQYVDYTLWQRHQLGELTDPDSPITTQLAYWEKTLADMPERLHLPTDRPYPPTADHHGASLTIHWPAALHHQLTHLARDHHATTFMVIHTALTVLLAQLSVSPDIAIGIPVAGRTHPALDHLVGMFVNTLVLRTQLDGDPTLAQLLTQVRTRNLEAFEHQDLPFETLVERLNPTRSTSHHPLIQVLLAWHPPTPTQQLGELDITPLPLTTHTARMDLTFMLAEHFTDTGQPAGITGTVEYRTDIYDTTTITTLTDRLQRLLQTMTDNPDRPLSSIDLLNTAEHAHLEQLGNHTALTTHPTTPPT
;
A
#
# COMPACT_ATOMS: atom_id res chain seq x y z
N SER A 1 19.95 27.58 -20.31
CA SER A 1 21.02 28.49 -20.79
C SER A 1 20.82 29.93 -20.34
N ALA A 2 19.68 30.58 -20.60
CA ALA A 2 19.46 31.99 -20.21
C ALA A 2 19.64 32.27 -18.71
N ALA A 3 19.13 31.38 -17.85
CA ALA A 3 19.30 31.48 -16.39
C ALA A 3 20.76 31.36 -15.94
N LEU A 4 21.57 30.53 -16.60
CA LEU A 4 23.01 30.38 -16.31
C LEU A 4 23.81 31.61 -16.73
N CYS A 5 23.50 32.18 -17.89
CA CYS A 5 24.18 33.39 -18.38
C CYS A 5 23.88 34.64 -17.54
N ALA A 6 22.85 34.59 -16.68
CA ALA A 6 22.44 35.71 -15.83
C ALA A 6 23.11 35.68 -14.44
N LEU A 7 24.04 34.75 -14.21
CA LEU A 7 24.74 34.58 -12.94
C LEU A 7 26.11 35.27 -12.97
N GLU A 8 26.53 35.78 -11.82
CA GLU A 8 27.78 36.49 -11.69
C GLU A 8 28.98 35.56 -11.94
N GLY A 9 29.94 36.01 -12.74
CA GLY A 9 31.13 35.23 -13.12
C GLY A 9 30.95 34.24 -14.27
N VAL A 10 29.76 34.18 -14.91
CA VAL A 10 29.50 33.37 -16.10
C VAL A 10 29.54 34.24 -17.37
N ASP A 11 30.52 34.00 -18.25
CA ASP A 11 30.69 34.77 -19.49
C ASP A 11 29.81 34.23 -20.63
N GLN A 12 29.74 32.91 -20.76
CA GLN A 12 28.89 32.19 -21.72
C GLN A 12 28.45 30.87 -21.11
N ALA A 13 27.21 30.46 -21.35
CA ALA A 13 26.72 29.15 -20.95
C ALA A 13 25.82 28.49 -22.00
N VAL A 14 25.92 27.17 -22.11
CA VAL A 14 25.03 26.34 -22.93
C VAL A 14 24.61 25.11 -22.15
N VAL A 15 23.32 24.79 -22.20
CA VAL A 15 22.77 23.55 -21.63
C VAL A 15 22.39 22.63 -22.77
N ILE A 16 22.81 21.37 -22.70
CA ILE A 16 22.43 20.34 -23.65
C ILE A 16 21.91 19.10 -22.90
N ALA A 17 20.98 18.38 -23.51
CA ALA A 17 20.64 17.03 -23.06
C ALA A 17 21.69 16.06 -23.63
N ARG A 18 22.45 15.40 -22.74
CA ARG A 18 23.44 14.38 -23.09
C ARG A 18 22.93 13.00 -22.72
N GLU A 19 23.34 12.01 -23.50
CA GLU A 19 23.11 10.60 -23.25
C GLU A 19 24.48 9.91 -23.23
N ASP A 20 25.17 10.01 -22.09
CA ASP A 20 26.50 9.38 -21.93
C ASP A 20 26.38 7.89 -21.52
N ARG A 21 25.18 7.45 -21.12
CA ARG A 21 24.78 6.04 -20.94
C ARG A 21 23.49 5.77 -21.73
N PRO A 22 23.35 4.62 -22.43
CA PRO A 22 22.13 4.32 -23.19
C PRO A 22 20.87 4.42 -22.33
N GLY A 23 19.91 5.25 -22.75
CA GLY A 23 18.62 5.45 -22.07
C GLY A 23 18.61 6.50 -20.96
N ASP A 24 19.74 7.10 -20.60
CA ASP A 24 19.88 8.05 -19.49
C ASP A 24 20.20 9.46 -20.01
N LYS A 25 19.15 10.21 -20.38
CA LYS A 25 19.26 11.59 -20.89
C LYS A 25 19.27 12.60 -19.75
N ARG A 26 20.38 13.32 -19.59
CA ARG A 26 20.57 14.31 -18.52
C ARG A 26 20.88 15.69 -19.09
N LEU A 27 20.38 16.73 -18.44
CA LEU A 27 20.79 18.11 -18.75
C LEU A 27 22.20 18.35 -18.21
N VAL A 28 23.11 18.81 -19.07
CA VAL A 28 24.48 19.20 -18.69
C VAL A 28 24.71 20.65 -19.11
N GLY A 29 25.12 21.48 -18.15
CA GLY A 29 25.44 22.89 -18.38
C GLY A 29 26.93 23.08 -18.55
N TYR A 30 27.34 23.62 -19.69
CA TYR A 30 28.72 24.04 -19.94
C TYR A 30 28.80 25.54 -19.82
N LEU A 31 29.75 26.04 -19.03
CA LEU A 31 29.92 27.46 -18.80
C LEU A 31 31.39 27.89 -18.92
N THR A 32 31.60 29.15 -19.23
CA THR A 32 32.91 29.81 -19.28
C THR A 32 32.92 30.96 -18.28
N GLY A 33 34.10 31.33 -17.77
CA GLY A 33 34.27 32.40 -16.79
C GLY A 33 34.90 31.90 -15.49
N THR A 34 34.80 32.71 -14.44
CA THR A 34 35.42 32.45 -13.12
C THR A 34 34.42 32.03 -12.05
N ALA A 35 33.17 31.72 -12.45
CA ALA A 35 32.13 31.35 -11.52
C ALA A 35 32.46 30.06 -10.76
N ASP A 36 32.20 30.08 -9.45
CA ASP A 36 32.24 28.90 -8.59
C ASP A 36 30.99 28.03 -8.84
N ILE A 37 31.21 26.74 -9.11
CA ILE A 37 30.15 25.80 -9.51
C ILE A 37 29.12 25.63 -8.38
N THR A 38 29.57 25.56 -7.13
CA THR A 38 28.70 25.35 -5.97
C THR A 38 27.76 26.55 -5.78
N SER A 39 28.31 27.76 -5.86
CA SER A 39 27.53 29.01 -5.77
C SER A 39 26.53 29.17 -6.92
N VAL A 40 26.95 28.87 -8.15
CA VAL A 40 26.09 28.88 -9.35
C VAL A 40 24.92 27.91 -9.21
N ARG A 41 25.16 26.70 -8.70
CA ARG A 41 24.10 25.70 -8.52
C ARG A 41 23.10 26.10 -7.45
N ALA A 42 23.57 26.60 -6.31
CA ALA A 42 22.69 27.09 -5.24
C ALA A 42 21.77 28.22 -5.75
N GLU A 43 22.32 29.15 -6.52
CA GLU A 43 21.54 30.25 -7.07
C GLU A 43 20.56 29.81 -8.17
N LEU A 44 20.93 28.84 -9.02
CA LEU A 44 19.99 28.24 -9.98
C LEU A 44 18.83 27.54 -9.28
N ALA A 45 19.08 26.83 -8.18
CA ALA A 45 18.05 26.12 -7.43
C ALA A 45 17.01 27.06 -6.82
N THR A 46 17.36 28.33 -6.56
CA THR A 46 16.39 29.35 -6.13
C THR A 46 15.53 29.92 -7.26
N ARG A 47 15.97 29.76 -8.52
CA ARG A 47 15.36 30.39 -9.71
C ARG A 47 14.68 29.41 -10.66
N LEU A 48 14.98 28.11 -10.54
CA LEU A 48 14.50 27.07 -11.44
C LEU A 48 13.97 25.86 -10.64
N PRO A 49 12.91 25.19 -11.12
CA PRO A 49 12.50 23.90 -10.62
C PRO A 49 13.64 22.86 -10.71
N HIS A 50 13.67 21.89 -9.81
CA HIS A 50 14.75 20.90 -9.71
C HIS A 50 15.01 20.15 -11.02
N TYR A 51 13.96 19.79 -11.77
CA TYR A 51 14.09 19.09 -13.06
C TYR A 51 14.70 19.95 -14.20
N MET A 52 14.72 21.28 -14.05
CA MET A 52 15.40 22.20 -14.98
C MET A 52 16.85 22.47 -14.58
N LEU A 53 17.30 21.97 -13.42
CA LEU A 53 18.69 22.09 -12.99
C LEU A 53 19.55 21.09 -13.77
N PRO A 54 20.67 21.54 -14.36
CA PRO A 54 21.62 20.62 -14.95
C PRO A 54 22.15 19.61 -13.92
N ALA A 55 22.15 18.33 -14.31
CA ALA A 55 22.70 17.24 -13.52
C ALA A 55 24.20 17.40 -13.29
N ALA A 56 24.90 18.08 -14.20
CA ALA A 56 26.30 18.47 -14.05
C ALA A 56 26.55 19.87 -14.65
N LEU A 57 27.49 20.59 -14.04
CA LEU A 57 28.02 21.86 -14.54
C LEU A 57 29.51 21.68 -14.84
N VAL A 58 29.94 22.06 -16.05
CA VAL A 58 31.32 21.90 -16.51
C VAL A 58 31.87 23.27 -16.92
N VAL A 59 32.94 23.70 -16.24
CA VAL A 59 33.65 24.93 -16.58
C VAL A 59 34.65 24.64 -17.70
N LEU A 60 34.55 25.40 -18.79
CA LEU A 60 35.45 25.34 -19.93
C LEU A 60 36.21 26.66 -20.09
N PRO A 61 37.45 26.62 -20.59
CA PRO A 61 38.17 27.85 -20.95
C PRO A 61 37.51 28.58 -22.14
N ALA A 62 36.85 27.85 -23.04
CA ALA A 62 36.05 28.39 -24.14
C ALA A 62 35.05 27.33 -24.64
N LEU A 63 33.90 27.75 -25.17
CA LEU A 63 32.95 26.84 -25.82
C LEU A 63 33.50 26.40 -27.19
N PRO A 64 33.55 25.09 -27.50
CA PRO A 64 34.06 24.61 -28.78
C PRO A 64 33.09 24.96 -29.91
N LEU A 65 33.60 25.60 -30.96
CA LEU A 65 32.83 25.99 -32.15
C LEU A 65 33.31 25.22 -33.38
N THR A 66 32.37 24.82 -34.23
CA THR A 66 32.62 24.31 -35.58
C THR A 66 33.22 25.41 -36.49
N ARG A 67 33.78 25.02 -37.64
CA ARG A 67 34.29 25.97 -38.66
C ARG A 67 33.27 27.01 -39.14
N ASN A 68 31.97 26.74 -38.94
CA ASN A 68 30.86 27.63 -39.30
C ASN A 68 30.36 28.50 -38.12
N GLY A 69 31.10 28.54 -37.00
CA GLY A 69 30.76 29.37 -35.83
C GLY A 69 29.61 28.84 -34.96
N LYS A 70 29.11 27.62 -35.20
CA LYS A 70 28.10 26.96 -34.35
C LYS A 70 28.75 26.11 -33.27
N LEU A 71 28.11 25.94 -32.11
CA LEU A 71 28.55 25.04 -31.04
C LEU A 71 28.80 23.61 -31.57
N ASP A 72 29.99 23.09 -31.31
CA ASP A 72 30.34 21.70 -31.59
C ASP A 72 30.00 20.82 -30.38
N THR A 73 28.79 20.25 -30.38
CA THR A 73 28.31 19.41 -29.28
C THR A 73 29.10 18.11 -29.11
N ARG A 74 29.82 17.66 -30.15
CA ARG A 74 30.65 16.44 -30.09
C ARG A 74 32.00 16.70 -29.44
N ALA A 75 32.48 17.93 -29.47
CA ALA A 75 33.73 18.36 -28.85
C ALA A 75 33.57 18.73 -27.36
N LEU A 76 32.35 18.71 -26.82
CA LEU A 76 32.09 18.96 -25.41
C LEU A 76 32.53 17.76 -24.56
N PRO A 77 33.37 17.95 -23.53
CA PRO A 77 33.84 16.86 -22.70
C PRO A 77 32.68 16.22 -21.94
N ALA A 78 32.77 14.90 -21.72
CA ALA A 78 31.84 14.22 -20.84
C ALA A 78 32.03 14.76 -19.40
N PRO A 79 30.96 15.13 -18.70
CA PRO A 79 31.07 15.54 -17.30
C PRO A 79 31.51 14.33 -16.47
N ASP A 80 32.33 14.60 -15.45
CA ASP A 80 32.59 13.59 -14.44
C ASP A 80 31.35 13.52 -13.53
N TYR A 81 30.57 12.45 -13.67
CA TYR A 81 29.36 12.23 -12.86
C TYR A 81 29.68 11.72 -11.45
N THR A 82 30.97 11.63 -11.09
CA THR A 82 31.39 11.17 -9.78
C THR A 82 30.94 12.14 -8.69
N THR A 83 30.04 11.64 -7.84
CA THR A 83 29.81 12.04 -6.44
C THR A 83 29.33 13.46 -6.19
N ASP A 84 28.04 13.73 -6.39
CA ASP A 84 27.47 15.03 -5.97
C ASP A 84 26.03 14.99 -5.41
N HIS A 85 25.49 13.81 -5.09
CA HIS A 85 24.19 13.70 -4.38
C HIS A 85 24.26 12.89 -3.08
N TYR A 86 25.36 12.19 -2.84
CA TYR A 86 25.54 11.50 -1.56
C TYR A 86 26.29 12.40 -0.59
N ARG A 87 25.55 13.14 0.23
CA ARG A 87 26.09 13.71 1.46
C ARG A 87 25.92 12.66 2.57
N ALA A 88 27.03 12.17 3.10
CA ALA A 88 27.00 11.19 4.18
C ALA A 88 26.44 11.84 5.47
N PRO A 89 25.79 11.05 6.35
CA PRO A 89 25.49 11.49 7.70
C PRO A 89 26.72 12.04 8.41
N THR A 90 26.55 13.15 9.13
CA THR A 90 27.61 13.86 9.85
C THR A 90 27.40 13.88 11.36
N SER A 91 26.19 13.56 11.82
CA SER A 91 25.85 13.43 13.24
C SER A 91 25.29 12.05 13.60
N PRO A 92 25.38 11.62 14.87
CA PRO A 92 24.78 10.35 15.32
C PRO A 92 23.27 10.25 15.05
N VAL A 93 22.55 11.38 15.13
CA VAL A 93 21.12 11.43 14.81
C VAL A 93 20.90 11.18 13.33
N GLU A 94 21.67 11.83 12.46
CA GLU A 94 21.61 11.61 11.01
C GLU A 94 21.98 10.16 10.62
N GLU A 95 22.94 9.54 11.30
CA GLU A 95 23.33 8.13 11.07
C GLU A 95 22.19 7.17 11.43
N ILE A 96 21.52 7.41 12.57
CA ILE A 96 20.35 6.64 12.99
C ILE A 96 19.21 6.82 11.99
N LEU A 97 18.90 8.06 11.58
CA LEU A 97 17.86 8.35 10.60
C LEU A 97 18.14 7.68 9.24
N ALA A 98 19.38 7.74 8.75
CA ALA A 98 19.78 7.08 7.51
C ALA A 98 19.62 5.55 7.59
N THR A 99 19.96 4.96 8.74
CA THR A 99 19.77 3.52 8.98
C THR A 99 18.30 3.15 8.99
N LEU A 100 17.45 3.93 9.68
CA LEU A 100 16.01 3.68 9.75
C LEU A 100 15.34 3.84 8.38
N TYR A 101 15.72 4.87 7.61
CA TYR A 101 15.24 5.04 6.23
C TYR A 101 15.66 3.88 5.34
N SER A 102 16.92 3.44 5.45
CA SER A 102 17.46 2.30 4.70
C SER A 102 16.67 1.02 4.97
N GLN A 103 16.34 0.75 6.24
CA GLN A 103 15.54 -0.40 6.65
C GLN A 103 14.10 -0.34 6.14
N VAL A 104 13.48 0.85 6.14
CA VAL A 104 12.08 1.02 5.72
C VAL A 104 11.95 0.98 4.20
N LEU A 105 12.87 1.63 3.47
CA LEU A 105 12.85 1.75 2.01
C LEU A 105 13.53 0.56 1.31
N GLY A 106 14.34 -0.22 2.02
CA GLY A 106 15.11 -1.32 1.44
C GLY A 106 16.26 -0.84 0.55
N ILE A 107 16.82 0.34 0.83
CA ILE A 107 17.89 0.97 0.03
C ILE A 107 19.17 1.01 0.85
N ASP A 108 20.25 0.41 0.34
CA ASP A 108 21.51 0.25 1.08
C ASP A 108 22.22 1.57 1.41
N ARG A 109 22.02 2.61 0.59
CA ARG A 109 22.75 3.88 0.72
C ARG A 109 21.85 5.08 0.49
N ILE A 110 21.63 5.84 1.57
CA ILE A 110 20.79 7.04 1.60
C ILE A 110 21.66 8.23 2.03
N GLY A 111 21.70 9.27 1.22
CA GLY A 111 22.31 10.56 1.54
C GLY A 111 21.37 11.41 2.40
N ILE A 112 21.92 12.32 3.21
CA ILE A 112 21.10 13.11 4.13
C ILE A 112 20.23 14.18 3.46
N ASP A 113 20.51 14.50 2.20
CA ASP A 113 19.68 15.39 1.37
C ASP A 113 18.69 14.63 0.49
N ASP A 114 18.70 13.29 0.51
CA ASP A 114 17.75 12.50 -0.25
C ASP A 114 16.36 12.59 0.41
N SER A 115 15.36 12.93 -0.40
CA SER A 115 13.97 13.00 0.02
C SER A 115 13.39 11.59 0.16
N PHE A 116 12.76 11.31 1.29
CA PHE A 116 12.12 10.03 1.59
C PHE A 116 11.15 9.58 0.48
N PHE A 117 10.37 10.52 -0.06
CA PHE A 117 9.37 10.25 -1.10
C PHE A 117 9.98 10.10 -2.50
N ASP A 118 11.13 10.74 -2.76
CA ASP A 118 11.85 10.58 -4.03
C ASP A 118 12.55 9.22 -4.13
N LEU A 119 12.87 8.63 -2.98
CA LEU A 119 13.41 7.28 -2.86
C LEU A 119 12.34 6.18 -2.92
N GLY A 120 11.10 6.51 -3.29
CA GLY A 120 9.99 5.55 -3.39
C GLY A 120 9.24 5.33 -2.06
N GLY A 121 9.47 6.18 -1.05
CA GLY A 121 8.66 6.20 0.15
C GLY A 121 7.22 6.64 -0.14
N ASP A 122 6.25 5.90 0.37
CA ASP A 122 4.83 6.27 0.34
C ASP A 122 4.33 6.66 1.75
N SER A 123 3.03 6.97 1.88
CA SER A 123 2.44 7.36 3.16
C SER A 123 2.46 6.23 4.21
N LEU A 124 2.38 4.96 3.80
CA LEU A 124 2.43 3.80 4.69
C LEU A 124 3.87 3.57 5.18
N LEU A 125 4.86 3.69 4.29
CA LEU A 125 6.28 3.64 4.63
C LEU A 125 6.67 4.82 5.53
N ALA A 126 6.13 6.02 5.27
CA ALA A 126 6.31 7.19 6.11
C ALA A 126 5.82 6.96 7.54
N MET A 127 4.65 6.33 7.72
CA MET A 127 4.15 5.95 9.05
C MET A 127 5.10 4.99 9.78
N ARG A 128 5.66 4.00 9.07
CA ARG A 128 6.64 3.07 9.63
C ARG A 128 7.95 3.77 10.01
N ALA A 129 8.45 4.65 9.15
CA ALA A 129 9.65 5.42 9.41
C ALA A 129 9.46 6.29 10.66
N VAL A 130 8.36 7.04 10.75
CA VAL A 130 8.02 7.87 11.92
C VAL A 130 7.92 7.04 13.19
N ALA A 131 7.21 5.91 13.15
CA ALA A 131 7.08 4.99 14.29
C ALA A 131 8.44 4.47 14.78
N ALA A 132 9.32 4.06 13.85
CA ALA A 132 10.67 3.60 14.18
C ALA A 132 11.52 4.73 14.75
N ILE A 133 11.49 5.92 14.15
CA ILE A 133 12.20 7.12 14.62
C ILE A 133 11.78 7.47 16.04
N ASN A 134 10.48 7.55 16.30
CA ASN A 134 9.95 7.89 17.61
C ASN A 134 10.34 6.86 18.67
N THR A 135 10.36 5.58 18.31
CA THR A 135 10.79 4.49 19.21
C THR A 135 12.28 4.55 19.51
N THR A 136 13.12 4.76 18.49
CA THR A 136 14.59 4.70 18.65
C THR A 136 15.17 5.97 19.27
N LEU A 137 14.62 7.13 18.95
CA LEU A 137 15.13 8.43 19.38
C LEU A 137 14.32 9.09 20.50
N ASP A 138 13.26 8.43 21.01
CA ASP A 138 12.32 8.99 21.99
C ASP A 138 11.76 10.36 21.55
N ALA A 139 11.42 10.43 20.25
CA ALA A 139 10.93 11.61 19.56
C ALA A 139 9.40 11.59 19.44
N ASP A 140 8.81 12.74 19.11
CA ASP A 140 7.38 12.91 18.82
C ASP A 140 7.15 13.43 17.40
N LEU A 141 7.79 12.77 16.43
CA LEU A 141 7.66 13.09 15.03
C LEU A 141 6.26 12.68 14.55
N THR A 142 5.59 13.55 13.79
CA THR A 142 4.33 13.22 13.10
C THR A 142 4.60 12.87 11.64
N VAL A 143 3.69 12.14 11.01
CA VAL A 143 3.75 11.88 9.56
C VAL A 143 3.79 13.19 8.79
N ARG A 144 2.99 14.18 9.21
CA ARG A 144 3.01 15.53 8.65
C ARG A 144 4.40 16.17 8.69
N SER A 145 5.12 16.04 9.81
CA SER A 145 6.48 16.60 9.93
C SER A 145 7.45 16.00 8.89
N LEU A 146 7.32 14.71 8.59
CA LEU A 146 8.07 14.03 7.53
C LEU A 146 7.67 14.51 6.13
N PHE A 147 6.39 14.82 5.90
CA PHE A 147 5.95 15.45 4.63
C PHE A 147 6.47 16.88 4.47
N ASP A 148 6.49 17.66 5.54
CA ASP A 148 6.95 19.05 5.54
C ASP A 148 8.49 19.15 5.40
N THR A 149 9.21 18.18 5.98
CA THR A 149 10.67 18.07 5.90
C THR A 149 11.07 16.65 5.50
N PRO A 150 11.12 16.32 4.20
CA PRO A 150 11.28 14.93 3.74
C PRO A 150 12.73 14.41 3.73
N THR A 151 13.71 15.23 4.12
CA THR A 151 15.13 14.86 4.12
C THR A 151 15.65 14.68 5.54
N ILE A 152 16.65 13.82 5.70
CA ILE A 152 17.30 13.57 7.00
C ILE A 152 17.90 14.86 7.55
N ALA A 153 18.57 15.66 6.71
CA ALA A 153 19.15 16.94 7.09
C ALA A 153 18.09 17.96 7.53
N GLY A 154 16.89 17.91 6.94
CA GLY A 154 15.75 18.74 7.34
C GLY A 154 15.12 18.28 8.65
N LEU A 155 15.05 16.97 8.91
CA LEU A 155 14.41 16.41 10.11
C LEU A 155 15.30 16.45 11.34
N ALA A 156 16.59 16.13 11.20
CA ALA A 156 17.50 15.96 12.33
C ALA A 156 17.47 17.16 13.33
N PRO A 157 17.40 18.44 12.89
CA PRO A 157 17.31 19.58 13.81
C PRO A 157 16.00 19.67 14.60
N HIS A 158 14.92 19.04 14.12
CA HIS A 158 13.57 19.15 14.67
C HIS A 158 13.20 17.98 15.61
N LEU A 159 14.09 17.00 15.77
CA LEU A 159 13.92 15.90 16.71
C LEU A 159 14.17 16.38 18.15
N GLY A 160 13.11 16.88 18.77
CA GLY A 160 13.07 17.21 20.21
C GLY A 160 12.59 16.03 21.07
N ALA A 161 12.87 16.10 22.37
CA ALA A 161 12.33 15.14 23.34
C ALA A 161 10.80 15.21 23.39
N ALA A 162 10.14 14.06 23.28
CA ALA A 162 8.68 13.97 23.29
C ALA A 162 8.07 14.50 24.61
N PRO A 163 7.06 15.38 24.58
CA PRO A 163 6.31 15.76 25.78
C PRO A 163 5.46 14.58 26.32
N HIS A 164 5.15 13.60 25.47
CA HIS A 164 4.38 12.40 25.81
C HIS A 164 5.14 11.12 25.44
N ARG A 165 5.95 10.63 26.38
CA ARG A 165 6.67 9.36 26.21
C ARG A 165 5.67 8.20 26.10
N ARG A 166 5.63 7.52 24.95
CA ARG A 166 4.81 6.32 24.75
C ARG A 166 5.30 5.21 25.70
N THR A 167 4.38 4.43 26.28
CA THR A 167 4.77 3.25 27.07
C THR A 167 5.51 2.27 26.16
N PRO A 168 6.67 1.72 26.56
CA PRO A 168 7.41 0.80 25.72
C PRO A 168 6.61 -0.50 25.51
N LEU A 169 6.68 -1.07 24.30
CA LEU A 169 6.11 -2.37 24.00
C LEU A 169 7.08 -3.46 24.45
N ILE A 170 6.77 -4.09 25.59
CA ILE A 170 7.54 -5.16 26.22
C ILE A 170 6.64 -6.36 26.52
N ALA A 171 7.25 -7.53 26.77
CA ALA A 171 6.52 -8.69 27.25
C ALA A 171 5.82 -8.36 28.58
N ALA A 172 4.52 -8.60 28.65
CA ALA A 172 3.67 -8.20 29.77
C ALA A 172 3.26 -9.40 30.63
N ASP A 173 2.99 -9.14 31.91
CA ASP A 173 2.36 -10.12 32.80
C ASP A 173 0.94 -10.41 32.30
N ARG A 174 0.69 -11.68 31.95
CA ARG A 174 -0.58 -12.09 31.35
C ARG A 174 -1.68 -12.20 32.42
N PRO A 175 -2.81 -11.50 32.27
CA PRO A 175 -3.96 -11.69 33.14
C PRO A 175 -4.57 -13.08 32.93
N ALA A 176 -5.38 -13.53 33.89
CA ALA A 176 -6.10 -14.81 33.79
C ALA A 176 -7.05 -14.87 32.57
N THR A 177 -7.64 -13.73 32.21
CA THR A 177 -8.45 -13.55 31.02
C THR A 177 -7.73 -12.57 30.10
N ILE A 178 -7.21 -13.08 28.99
CA ILE A 178 -6.55 -12.26 27.97
C ILE A 178 -7.62 -11.68 27.05
N PRO A 179 -7.82 -10.36 27.00
CA PRO A 179 -8.82 -9.76 26.13
C PRO A 179 -8.45 -9.94 24.65
N LEU A 180 -9.40 -9.75 23.75
CA LEU A 180 -9.10 -9.57 22.33
C LEU A 180 -8.48 -8.18 22.08
N SER A 181 -7.63 -8.08 21.05
CA SER A 181 -7.36 -6.76 20.46
C SER A 181 -8.64 -6.20 19.84
N PHE A 182 -8.68 -4.90 19.57
CA PHE A 182 -9.86 -4.31 18.94
C PHE A 182 -10.17 -4.93 17.56
N ALA A 183 -9.13 -5.16 16.75
CA ALA A 183 -9.26 -5.80 15.45
C ALA A 183 -9.73 -7.27 15.55
N GLN A 184 -9.27 -8.02 16.55
CA GLN A 184 -9.78 -9.37 16.81
C GLN A 184 -11.23 -9.36 17.27
N ASN A 185 -11.61 -8.38 18.11
CA ASN A 185 -12.98 -8.25 18.61
C ASN A 185 -13.98 -8.04 17.48
N ARG A 186 -13.63 -7.26 16.45
CA ARG A 186 -14.39 -7.14 15.20
C ARG A 186 -14.70 -8.51 14.59
N LEU A 187 -13.64 -9.24 14.28
CA LEU A 187 -13.73 -10.47 13.50
C LEU A 187 -14.47 -11.55 14.29
N TRP A 188 -14.28 -11.56 15.61
CA TRP A 188 -15.07 -12.40 16.50
C TRP A 188 -16.55 -12.02 16.49
N LEU A 189 -16.91 -10.73 16.59
CA LEU A 189 -18.32 -10.30 16.54
C LEU A 189 -18.98 -10.65 15.19
N LEU A 190 -18.26 -10.47 14.08
CA LEU A 190 -18.74 -10.85 12.75
C LEU A 190 -18.94 -12.37 12.63
N ASP A 191 -18.02 -13.17 13.15
CA ASP A 191 -18.17 -14.63 13.24
C ASP A 191 -19.38 -15.03 14.08
N GLN A 192 -19.66 -14.34 15.20
CA GLN A 192 -20.87 -14.59 15.99
C GLN A 192 -22.18 -14.23 15.27
N LEU A 193 -22.16 -13.20 14.41
CA LEU A 193 -23.33 -12.74 13.67
C LEU A 193 -23.62 -13.57 12.42
N GLN A 194 -22.56 -13.95 11.69
CA GLN A 194 -22.66 -14.62 10.38
C GLN A 194 -22.48 -16.14 10.48
N GLY A 195 -21.88 -16.61 11.58
CA GLY A 195 -21.36 -17.97 11.69
C GLY A 195 -20.04 -18.15 10.93
N PRO A 196 -19.46 -19.37 10.99
CA PRO A 196 -18.21 -19.70 10.31
C PRO A 196 -18.29 -19.47 8.80
N THR A 197 -17.40 -18.65 8.27
CA THR A 197 -17.37 -18.23 6.86
C THR A 197 -15.94 -18.14 6.32
N PRO A 198 -15.69 -18.47 5.04
CA PRO A 198 -14.37 -18.32 4.45
C PRO A 198 -14.06 -16.88 4.01
N VAL A 199 -15.00 -15.95 4.17
CA VAL A 199 -14.87 -14.53 3.74
C VAL A 199 -13.67 -13.84 4.39
N TYR A 200 -13.25 -14.28 5.58
CA TYR A 200 -12.08 -13.77 6.29
C TYR A 200 -10.90 -14.76 6.27
N ASN A 201 -10.81 -15.62 5.26
CA ASN A 201 -9.62 -16.44 5.06
C ASN A 201 -8.57 -15.67 4.24
N ILE A 202 -7.33 -15.79 4.66
CA ILE A 202 -6.15 -15.46 3.86
C ILE A 202 -5.59 -16.80 3.37
N ALA A 203 -5.73 -17.07 2.07
CA ALA A 203 -5.32 -18.32 1.46
C ALA A 203 -4.27 -18.08 0.38
N TRP A 204 -3.20 -18.86 0.38
CA TRP A 204 -2.21 -18.85 -0.69
C TRP A 204 -1.82 -20.27 -1.08
N ALA A 205 -1.57 -20.46 -2.36
CA ALA A 205 -1.06 -21.70 -2.92
C ALA A 205 0.35 -21.48 -3.46
N LEU A 206 1.25 -22.41 -3.17
CA LEU A 206 2.61 -22.44 -3.68
C LEU A 206 2.80 -23.73 -4.46
N ARG A 207 3.19 -23.63 -5.73
CA ARG A 207 3.76 -24.76 -6.46
C ARG A 207 5.20 -24.91 -6.04
N LEU A 208 5.56 -26.12 -5.61
CA LEU A 208 6.90 -26.49 -5.18
C LEU A 208 7.42 -27.54 -6.16
N ALA A 209 8.53 -27.22 -6.84
CA ALA A 209 9.23 -28.15 -7.71
C ALA A 209 10.59 -28.53 -7.12
N GLY A 210 10.88 -29.83 -7.10
CA GLY A 210 12.10 -30.42 -6.55
C GLY A 210 11.83 -31.49 -5.49
N ASP A 211 12.91 -31.92 -4.82
CA ASP A 211 12.89 -32.97 -3.78
C ASP A 211 12.38 -32.42 -2.45
N LEU A 212 11.06 -32.52 -2.25
CA LEU A 212 10.39 -32.05 -1.03
C LEU A 212 10.35 -33.14 0.04
N ASP A 213 11.03 -32.91 1.16
CA ASP A 213 10.80 -33.66 2.40
C ASP A 213 9.48 -33.21 3.06
N THR A 214 8.45 -34.05 2.97
CA THR A 214 7.11 -33.74 3.48
C THR A 214 7.00 -33.83 5.01
N GLU A 215 7.85 -34.63 5.66
CA GLU A 215 7.90 -34.74 7.13
C GLU A 215 8.59 -33.52 7.72
N ALA A 216 9.71 -33.09 7.12
CA ALA A 216 10.40 -31.86 7.50
C ALA A 216 9.50 -30.63 7.35
N LEU A 217 8.67 -30.56 6.30
CA LEU A 217 7.71 -29.48 6.10
C LEU A 217 6.60 -29.48 7.17
N GLY A 218 6.06 -30.65 7.52
CA GLY A 218 5.10 -30.78 8.62
C GLY A 218 5.70 -30.38 9.98
N ALA A 219 6.96 -30.73 10.24
CA ALA A 219 7.69 -30.30 11.43
C ALA A 219 7.95 -28.78 11.44
N ALA A 220 8.32 -28.21 10.29
CA ALA A 220 8.55 -26.78 10.14
C ALA A 220 7.29 -25.94 10.39
N LEU A 221 6.12 -26.40 9.93
CA LEU A 221 4.83 -25.78 10.25
C LEU A 221 4.53 -25.83 11.76
N THR A 222 4.90 -26.93 12.43
CA THR A 222 4.76 -27.05 13.89
C THR A 222 5.66 -26.04 14.62
N ASP A 223 6.89 -25.84 14.15
CA ASP A 223 7.81 -24.84 14.71
C ASP A 223 7.31 -23.40 14.50
N LEU A 224 6.73 -23.12 13.33
CA LEU A 224 6.13 -21.83 13.02
C LEU A 224 4.99 -21.50 13.99
N ILE A 225 4.12 -22.47 14.28
CA ILE A 225 3.03 -22.33 15.26
C ILE A 225 3.57 -22.19 16.69
N ALA A 226 4.66 -22.88 17.02
CA ALA A 226 5.32 -22.73 18.31
C ALA A 226 5.88 -21.32 18.49
N ARG A 227 6.47 -20.74 17.44
CA ARG A 227 7.05 -19.41 17.44
C ARG A 227 5.99 -18.30 17.54
N HIS A 228 4.89 -18.41 16.80
CA HIS A 228 3.84 -17.40 16.72
C HIS A 228 2.57 -17.84 17.46
N GLU A 229 2.38 -17.36 18.69
CA GLU A 229 1.30 -17.82 19.56
C GLU A 229 -0.10 -17.61 18.97
N THR A 230 -0.29 -16.55 18.17
CA THR A 230 -1.56 -16.25 17.51
C THR A 230 -2.07 -17.39 16.62
N LEU A 231 -1.14 -18.18 16.03
CA LEU A 231 -1.48 -19.31 15.16
C LEU A 231 -2.01 -20.53 15.92
N ARG A 232 -1.80 -20.59 17.25
CA ARG A 232 -2.36 -21.60 18.16
C ARG A 232 -3.34 -21.01 19.17
N THR A 233 -3.89 -19.84 18.87
CA THR A 233 -4.87 -19.18 19.75
C THR A 233 -6.29 -19.49 19.30
N VAL A 234 -7.12 -19.97 20.22
CA VAL A 234 -8.57 -20.09 20.02
C VAL A 234 -9.29 -18.96 20.77
N TYR A 235 -10.48 -18.63 20.32
CA TYR A 235 -11.23 -17.45 20.71
C TYR A 235 -12.53 -17.86 21.40
N THR A 236 -12.48 -17.94 22.72
CA THR A 236 -13.61 -18.40 23.55
C THR A 236 -14.36 -17.22 24.14
N ALA A 237 -15.60 -17.43 24.57
CA ALA A 237 -16.33 -16.44 25.34
C ALA A 237 -16.77 -17.04 26.68
N SER A 238 -16.36 -16.41 27.79
CA SER A 238 -16.81 -16.77 29.13
C SER A 238 -17.78 -15.70 29.63
N ALA A 239 -19.00 -16.09 29.97
CA ALA A 239 -20.08 -15.17 30.35
C ALA A 239 -20.32 -14.02 29.34
N GLY A 240 -20.13 -14.29 28.05
CA GLY A 240 -20.30 -13.31 26.97
C GLY A 240 -19.10 -12.39 26.73
N ILE A 241 -18.02 -12.52 27.50
CA ILE A 241 -16.79 -11.74 27.31
C ILE A 241 -15.81 -12.56 26.45
N PRO A 242 -15.44 -12.08 25.25
CA PRO A 242 -14.51 -12.80 24.39
C PRO A 242 -13.08 -12.70 24.93
N GLN A 243 -12.32 -13.78 24.80
CA GLN A 243 -10.96 -13.90 25.30
C GLN A 243 -10.07 -14.74 24.37
N GLN A 244 -8.78 -14.40 24.34
CA GLN A 244 -7.75 -15.19 23.68
C GLN A 244 -7.34 -16.35 24.58
N HIS A 245 -7.38 -17.57 24.04
CA HIS A 245 -6.90 -18.76 24.72
C HIS A 245 -5.78 -19.41 23.90
N VAL A 246 -4.55 -19.13 24.31
CA VAL A 246 -3.33 -19.63 23.66
C VAL A 246 -3.13 -21.10 24.03
N LEU A 247 -3.30 -22.03 23.09
CA LEU A 247 -3.22 -23.46 23.35
C LEU A 247 -1.78 -23.93 23.56
N PRO A 248 -1.49 -24.82 24.53
CA PRO A 248 -0.17 -25.43 24.63
C PRO A 248 0.11 -26.33 23.41
N LEU A 249 1.39 -26.50 23.05
CA LEU A 249 1.79 -27.31 21.89
C LEU A 249 1.34 -28.77 21.97
N SER A 250 1.18 -29.32 23.18
CA SER A 250 0.67 -30.68 23.38
C SER A 250 -0.80 -30.87 22.98
N ALA A 251 -1.56 -29.79 22.84
CA ALA A 251 -2.97 -29.79 22.43
C ALA A 251 -3.15 -29.33 20.97
N LEU A 252 -2.06 -29.23 20.20
CA LEU A 252 -2.09 -28.71 18.84
C LEU A 252 -2.61 -29.76 17.85
N GLU A 253 -3.67 -29.43 17.13
CA GLU A 253 -4.14 -30.17 15.97
C GLU A 253 -3.94 -29.32 14.71
N LEU A 254 -2.75 -29.41 14.11
CA LEU A 254 -2.35 -28.61 12.93
C LEU A 254 -3.22 -28.90 11.69
N GLY A 255 -3.84 -30.08 11.60
CA GLY A 255 -4.60 -30.49 10.42
C GLY A 255 -3.74 -30.66 9.16
N TRP A 256 -2.42 -30.89 9.31
CA TRP A 256 -1.47 -31.17 8.23
C TRP A 256 -1.83 -32.47 7.52
N GLN A 257 -1.99 -32.40 6.20
CA GLN A 257 -2.35 -33.55 5.37
C GLN A 257 -1.56 -33.52 4.07
N VAL A 258 -0.98 -34.67 3.72
CA VAL A 258 -0.39 -34.94 2.41
C VAL A 258 -1.39 -35.76 1.60
N ILE A 259 -1.80 -35.21 0.46
CA ILE A 259 -2.82 -35.77 -0.43
C ILE A 259 -2.14 -36.18 -1.73
N ASP A 260 -2.28 -37.44 -2.12
CA ASP A 260 -1.78 -37.93 -3.40
C ASP A 260 -2.75 -37.54 -4.52
N ALA A 261 -2.34 -36.58 -5.34
CA ALA A 261 -3.09 -36.04 -6.47
C ALA A 261 -2.41 -36.33 -7.81
N THR A 262 -1.43 -37.23 -7.84
CA THR A 262 -0.65 -37.58 -9.04
C THR A 262 -1.49 -38.13 -10.20
N THR A 263 -2.62 -38.76 -9.89
CA THR A 263 -3.56 -39.31 -10.87
C THR A 263 -4.76 -38.41 -11.13
N TRP A 264 -4.83 -37.24 -10.50
CA TRP A 264 -5.99 -36.38 -10.58
C TRP A 264 -5.99 -35.57 -11.89
N PRO A 265 -7.14 -35.42 -12.56
CA PRO A 265 -7.27 -34.44 -13.63
C PRO A 265 -7.20 -33.01 -13.07
N ALA A 266 -6.76 -32.06 -13.88
CA ALA A 266 -6.54 -30.66 -13.46
C ALA A 266 -7.76 -30.00 -12.79
N HIS A 267 -8.98 -30.29 -13.28
CA HIS A 267 -10.21 -29.74 -12.70
C HIS A 267 -10.49 -30.27 -11.28
N GLN A 268 -10.12 -31.52 -10.98
CA GLN A 268 -10.26 -32.10 -9.66
C GLN A 268 -9.26 -31.47 -8.69
N LEU A 269 -8.02 -31.26 -9.11
CA LEU A 269 -7.02 -30.53 -8.33
C LEU A 269 -7.52 -29.10 -8.03
N GLN A 270 -7.96 -28.35 -9.04
CA GLN A 270 -8.48 -27.00 -8.85
C GLN A 270 -9.69 -26.95 -7.90
N HIS A 271 -10.60 -27.93 -7.98
CA HIS A 271 -11.70 -28.06 -7.04
C HIS A 271 -11.24 -28.34 -5.61
N ALA A 272 -10.22 -29.17 -5.42
CA ALA A 272 -9.66 -29.44 -4.11
C ALA A 272 -8.93 -28.23 -3.52
N LEU A 273 -8.13 -27.51 -4.32
CA LEU A 273 -7.45 -26.29 -3.91
C LEU A 273 -8.46 -25.21 -3.48
N SER A 274 -9.51 -24.99 -4.26
CA SER A 274 -10.58 -24.04 -3.91
C SER A 274 -11.38 -24.47 -2.68
N THR A 275 -11.60 -25.77 -2.48
CA THR A 275 -12.23 -26.31 -1.26
C THR A 275 -11.37 -26.07 -0.02
N ALA A 276 -10.05 -26.28 -0.14
CA ALA A 276 -9.10 -25.98 0.93
C ALA A 276 -9.13 -24.49 1.29
N ALA A 277 -9.05 -23.61 0.29
CA ALA A 277 -9.10 -22.15 0.46
C ALA A 277 -10.38 -21.66 1.17
N ARG A 278 -11.51 -22.34 0.92
CA ARG A 278 -12.83 -22.00 1.45
C ARG A 278 -13.18 -22.73 2.75
N HIS A 279 -12.18 -23.26 3.47
CA HIS A 279 -12.41 -23.89 4.77
C HIS A 279 -13.03 -22.90 5.78
N THR A 280 -14.08 -23.30 6.47
CA THR A 280 -14.71 -22.50 7.53
C THR A 280 -14.13 -22.87 8.90
N PHE A 281 -13.46 -21.93 9.55
CA PHE A 281 -12.88 -22.13 10.89
C PHE A 281 -13.93 -21.93 11.98
N HIS A 282 -13.96 -22.84 12.96
CA HIS A 282 -14.67 -22.62 14.22
C HIS A 282 -13.73 -21.99 15.25
N LEU A 283 -13.71 -20.66 15.32
CA LEU A 283 -12.72 -19.90 16.09
C LEU A 283 -12.65 -20.25 17.59
N ALA A 284 -13.74 -20.77 18.17
CA ALA A 284 -13.79 -21.17 19.58
C ALA A 284 -13.11 -22.52 19.88
N THR A 285 -12.92 -23.37 18.88
CA THR A 285 -12.45 -24.76 19.07
C THR A 285 -11.30 -25.16 18.16
N GLN A 286 -11.06 -24.42 17.08
CA GLN A 286 -10.03 -24.71 16.09
C GLN A 286 -9.02 -23.58 16.02
N ILE A 287 -7.75 -23.94 15.87
CA ILE A 287 -6.71 -22.96 15.59
C ILE A 287 -6.97 -22.29 14.22
N PRO A 288 -6.64 -21.00 14.06
CA PRO A 288 -6.94 -20.22 12.87
C PRO A 288 -5.95 -20.48 11.71
N LEU A 289 -5.41 -21.70 11.58
CA LEU A 289 -4.47 -22.09 10.54
C LEU A 289 -4.73 -23.53 10.09
N ARG A 290 -4.65 -23.75 8.78
CA ARG A 290 -4.67 -25.08 8.17
C ARG A 290 -3.71 -25.15 6.99
N ALA A 291 -3.03 -26.27 6.82
CA ALA A 291 -2.11 -26.51 5.71
C ALA A 291 -2.35 -27.87 5.08
N GLN A 292 -2.37 -27.93 3.74
CA GLN A 292 -2.52 -29.17 2.97
C GLN A 292 -1.51 -29.19 1.83
N LEU A 293 -0.90 -30.35 1.60
CA LEU A 293 0.05 -30.56 0.52
C LEU A 293 -0.54 -31.55 -0.48
N PHE A 294 -0.63 -31.16 -1.74
CA PHE A 294 -1.06 -32.01 -2.84
C PHE A 294 0.18 -32.45 -3.62
N ARG A 295 0.47 -33.75 -3.66
CA ARG A 295 1.51 -34.30 -4.52
C ARG A 295 0.95 -34.47 -5.93
N THR A 296 1.42 -33.69 -6.89
CA THR A 296 0.91 -33.70 -8.29
C THR A 296 1.84 -34.43 -9.25
N GLY A 297 3.10 -34.65 -8.87
CA GLY A 297 4.08 -35.45 -9.60
C GLY A 297 5.14 -36.00 -8.65
N GLU A 298 6.18 -36.63 -9.19
CA GLU A 298 7.30 -37.18 -8.40
C GLU A 298 8.08 -36.06 -7.68
N HIS A 299 8.32 -34.96 -8.38
CA HIS A 299 9.01 -33.77 -7.87
C HIS A 299 8.14 -32.51 -7.96
N GLU A 300 6.82 -32.68 -8.01
CA GLU A 300 5.86 -31.56 -8.11
C GLU A 300 4.81 -31.64 -7.01
N HIS A 301 4.68 -30.54 -6.28
CA HIS A 301 3.73 -30.41 -5.18
C HIS A 301 3.02 -29.07 -5.23
N VAL A 302 1.82 -29.01 -4.66
CA VAL A 302 1.09 -27.77 -4.40
C VAL A 302 0.78 -27.70 -2.91
N LEU A 303 1.37 -26.72 -2.22
CA LEU A 303 1.10 -26.42 -0.82
C LEU A 303 0.02 -25.34 -0.74
N VAL A 304 -1.06 -25.62 -0.01
CA VAL A 304 -2.10 -24.64 0.33
C VAL A 304 -2.00 -24.36 1.82
N ILE A 305 -1.84 -23.09 2.17
CA ILE A 305 -1.93 -22.61 3.55
C ILE A 305 -3.10 -21.63 3.62
N VAL A 306 -3.96 -21.83 4.62
CA VAL A 306 -5.11 -20.99 4.90
C VAL A 306 -5.03 -20.55 6.34
N VAL A 307 -5.06 -19.24 6.56
CA VAL A 307 -5.05 -18.61 7.87
C VAL A 307 -6.28 -17.72 8.00
N HIS A 308 -6.98 -17.78 9.12
CA HIS A 308 -8.08 -16.86 9.37
C HIS A 308 -7.53 -15.46 9.71
N HIS A 309 -8.14 -14.40 9.18
CA HIS A 309 -7.69 -13.01 9.30
C HIS A 309 -7.65 -12.50 10.76
N ILE A 310 -8.22 -13.26 11.71
CA ILE A 310 -8.15 -12.97 13.15
C ILE A 310 -6.75 -13.20 13.74
N ALA A 311 -5.94 -14.03 13.09
CA ALA A 311 -4.59 -14.37 13.53
C ALA A 311 -3.48 -13.84 12.62
N ALA A 312 -3.83 -13.34 11.43
CA ALA A 312 -2.85 -12.80 10.49
C ALA A 312 -3.50 -11.71 9.63
N ASP A 313 -2.65 -10.84 9.09
CA ASP A 313 -3.00 -9.83 8.11
C ASP A 313 -2.07 -9.93 6.88
N GLY A 314 -2.27 -9.06 5.88
CA GLY A 314 -1.45 -9.06 4.66
C GLY A 314 0.06 -8.89 4.94
N TRP A 315 0.42 -8.10 5.96
CA TRP A 315 1.82 -7.91 6.37
C TRP A 315 2.40 -9.14 7.08
N SER A 316 1.58 -10.00 7.65
CA SER A 316 2.02 -11.24 8.29
C SER A 316 2.54 -12.29 7.30
N LEU A 317 2.26 -12.14 5.99
CA LEU A 317 2.71 -13.10 4.97
C LEU A 317 4.24 -13.19 4.88
N THR A 318 4.95 -12.06 4.92
CA THR A 318 6.41 -12.03 4.85
C THR A 318 7.09 -12.73 6.04
N PRO A 319 6.75 -12.44 7.32
CA PRO A 319 7.32 -13.19 8.43
C PRO A 319 6.90 -14.67 8.43
N LEU A 320 5.65 -15.00 8.07
CA LEU A 320 5.18 -16.40 7.97
C LEU A 320 6.05 -17.22 7.02
N THR A 321 6.28 -16.71 5.81
CA THR A 321 7.05 -17.38 4.76
C THR A 321 8.54 -17.43 5.07
N THR A 322 9.11 -16.35 5.63
CA THR A 322 10.51 -16.29 6.05
C THR A 322 10.80 -17.33 7.13
N ASP A 323 9.97 -17.36 8.19
CA ASP A 323 10.14 -18.31 9.28
C ASP A 323 9.87 -19.75 8.80
N LEU A 324 8.85 -19.99 7.96
CA LEU A 324 8.61 -21.32 7.39
C LEU A 324 9.82 -21.84 6.61
N SER A 325 10.48 -20.97 5.83
CA SER A 325 11.66 -21.33 5.04
C SER A 325 12.87 -21.66 5.91
N ALA A 326 13.12 -20.86 6.94
CA ALA A 326 14.20 -21.11 7.90
C ALA A 326 13.96 -22.41 8.71
N ALA A 327 12.71 -22.65 9.12
CA ALA A 327 12.32 -23.86 9.82
C ALA A 327 12.48 -25.10 8.94
N TYR A 328 12.02 -25.02 7.69
CA TYR A 328 12.14 -26.12 6.74
C TYR A 328 13.60 -26.50 6.48
N ALA A 329 14.46 -25.53 6.20
CA ALA A 329 15.89 -25.77 6.00
C ALA A 329 16.55 -26.44 7.22
N SER A 330 16.21 -25.99 8.43
CA SER A 330 16.73 -26.58 9.67
C SER A 330 16.27 -28.02 9.87
N ARG A 331 14.99 -28.30 9.55
CA ARG A 331 14.40 -29.64 9.69
C ARG A 331 14.92 -30.62 8.66
N CYS A 332 15.17 -30.20 7.42
CA CYS A 332 15.88 -31.01 6.42
C CYS A 332 17.29 -31.39 6.89
N ALA A 333 17.96 -30.52 7.66
CA ALA A 333 19.25 -30.80 8.28
C ALA A 333 19.16 -31.66 9.57
N GLY A 334 17.96 -32.13 9.94
CA GLY A 334 17.72 -32.92 11.16
C GLY A 334 17.81 -32.13 12.46
N GLN A 335 17.69 -30.80 12.40
CA GLN A 335 17.86 -29.89 13.55
C GLN A 335 16.58 -29.10 13.82
N ALA A 336 16.42 -28.64 15.06
CA ALA A 336 15.39 -27.65 15.37
C ALA A 336 15.84 -26.26 14.88
N PRO A 337 14.91 -25.39 14.43
CA PRO A 337 15.27 -24.06 13.98
C PRO A 337 15.94 -23.23 15.09
N HIS A 338 17.03 -22.56 14.71
CA HIS A 338 17.75 -21.65 15.59
C HIS A 338 17.52 -20.20 15.15
N TRP A 339 16.49 -19.59 15.73
CA TRP A 339 16.13 -18.18 15.53
C TRP A 339 16.12 -17.42 16.85
N PRO A 340 16.39 -16.10 16.83
CA PRO A 340 16.22 -15.28 18.01
C PRO A 340 14.75 -15.32 18.48
N PRO A 341 14.50 -15.37 19.80
CA PRO A 341 13.14 -15.30 20.33
C PRO A 341 12.51 -13.96 19.93
N LEU A 342 11.19 -13.98 19.68
CA LEU A 342 10.44 -12.75 19.46
C LEU A 342 10.44 -11.91 20.75
N ALA A 343 10.70 -10.62 20.64
CA ALA A 343 10.76 -9.71 21.79
C ALA A 343 9.40 -9.60 22.51
N VAL A 344 8.31 -9.74 21.75
CA VAL A 344 6.93 -9.71 22.21
C VAL A 344 6.08 -10.70 21.40
N GLN A 345 4.96 -11.12 21.97
CA GLN A 345 3.92 -11.90 21.31
C GLN A 345 2.68 -11.04 21.05
N TYR A 346 1.75 -11.53 20.24
CA TYR A 346 0.53 -10.77 19.90
C TYR A 346 -0.30 -10.41 21.14
N VAL A 347 -0.30 -11.26 22.18
CA VAL A 347 -0.92 -10.96 23.47
C VAL A 347 -0.34 -9.70 24.12
N ASP A 348 0.98 -9.52 24.06
CA ASP A 348 1.65 -8.35 24.64
C ASP A 348 1.25 -7.09 23.88
N TYR A 349 1.17 -7.17 22.54
CA TYR A 349 0.61 -6.09 21.72
C TYR A 349 -0.84 -5.75 22.12
N THR A 350 -1.70 -6.75 22.30
CA THR A 350 -3.09 -6.52 22.72
C THR A 350 -3.15 -5.75 24.05
N LEU A 351 -2.37 -6.17 25.05
CA LEU A 351 -2.37 -5.54 26.37
C LEU A 351 -1.79 -4.12 26.30
N TRP A 352 -0.69 -3.95 25.57
CA TRP A 352 -0.05 -2.65 25.34
C TRP A 352 -0.98 -1.69 24.61
N GLN A 353 -1.63 -2.11 23.52
CA GLN A 353 -2.53 -1.26 22.73
C GLN A 353 -3.68 -0.74 23.59
N ARG A 354 -4.31 -1.61 24.39
CA ARG A 354 -5.40 -1.22 25.28
C ARG A 354 -4.94 -0.23 26.36
N HIS A 355 -3.79 -0.48 26.97
CA HIS A 355 -3.22 0.44 27.96
C HIS A 355 -2.89 1.81 27.35
N GLN A 356 -2.28 1.81 26.16
CA GLN A 356 -1.87 3.03 25.46
C GLN A 356 -3.06 3.89 25.02
N LEU A 357 -4.12 3.26 24.53
CA LEU A 357 -5.30 3.96 24.05
C LEU A 357 -6.23 4.41 25.18
N GLY A 358 -6.15 3.74 26.33
CA GLY A 358 -7.05 3.97 27.45
C GLY A 358 -8.45 3.44 27.18
N GLU A 359 -9.41 3.89 27.98
CA GLU A 359 -10.79 3.44 27.93
C GLU A 359 -11.70 4.56 27.40
N LEU A 360 -12.72 4.18 26.61
CA LEU A 360 -13.68 5.12 26.00
C LEU A 360 -14.52 5.89 27.03
N THR A 361 -14.57 5.40 28.28
CA THR A 361 -15.27 6.05 29.39
C THR A 361 -14.45 7.19 30.00
N ASP A 362 -13.15 7.24 29.73
CA ASP A 362 -12.27 8.32 30.16
C ASP A 362 -12.22 9.42 29.07
N PRO A 363 -12.74 10.63 29.36
CA PRO A 363 -12.78 11.73 28.39
C PRO A 363 -11.38 12.24 27.99
N ASP A 364 -10.38 12.04 28.85
CA ASP A 364 -9.01 12.51 28.61
C ASP A 364 -8.13 11.43 27.95
N SER A 365 -8.69 10.25 27.65
CA SER A 365 -7.95 9.17 27.02
C SER A 365 -7.63 9.45 25.53
N PRO A 366 -6.49 8.94 25.02
CA PRO A 366 -6.15 9.07 23.61
C PRO A 366 -7.23 8.55 22.66
N ILE A 367 -7.88 7.42 22.99
CA ILE A 367 -8.93 6.84 22.16
C ILE A 367 -10.16 7.74 22.06
N THR A 368 -10.55 8.40 23.16
CA THR A 368 -11.69 9.33 23.15
C THR A 368 -11.38 10.58 22.31
N THR A 369 -10.14 11.08 22.36
CA THR A 369 -9.70 12.20 21.52
C THR A 369 -9.75 11.85 20.03
N GLN A 370 -9.25 10.67 19.64
CA GLN A 370 -9.33 10.22 18.25
C GLN A 370 -10.80 9.97 17.83
N LEU A 371 -11.63 9.42 18.72
CA LEU A 371 -13.06 9.25 18.46
C LEU A 371 -13.76 10.57 18.15
N ALA A 372 -13.52 11.62 18.95
CA ALA A 372 -14.12 12.93 18.72
C ALA A 372 -13.74 13.55 17.36
N TYR A 373 -12.50 13.34 16.90
CA TYR A 373 -12.09 13.73 15.55
C TYR A 373 -12.90 12.99 14.49
N TRP A 374 -13.02 11.67 14.60
CA TRP A 374 -13.73 10.85 13.60
C TRP A 374 -15.23 11.13 13.58
N GLU A 375 -15.86 11.32 14.74
CA GLU A 375 -17.27 11.73 14.83
C GLU A 375 -17.53 13.05 14.10
N LYS A 376 -16.65 14.04 14.30
CA LYS A 376 -16.74 15.32 13.62
C LYS A 376 -16.51 15.19 12.11
N THR A 377 -15.50 14.42 11.70
CA THR A 377 -15.08 14.28 10.30
C THR A 377 -16.12 13.53 9.46
N LEU A 378 -16.78 12.54 10.05
CA LEU A 378 -17.77 11.69 9.39
C LEU A 378 -19.22 12.10 9.69
N ALA A 379 -19.43 13.22 10.39
CA ALA A 379 -20.75 13.78 10.64
C ALA A 379 -21.50 14.04 9.33
N ASP A 380 -22.76 13.62 9.26
CA ASP A 380 -23.63 13.78 8.09
C ASP A 380 -23.12 13.10 6.80
N MET A 381 -22.16 12.18 6.90
CA MET A 381 -21.73 11.39 5.75
C MET A 381 -22.89 10.51 5.25
N PRO A 382 -23.11 10.43 3.91
CA PRO A 382 -24.11 9.52 3.37
C PRO A 382 -23.87 8.08 3.85
N GLU A 383 -24.95 7.38 4.24
CA GLU A 383 -24.83 6.00 4.75
C GLU A 383 -24.23 5.03 3.72
N ARG A 384 -24.42 5.33 2.43
CA ARG A 384 -23.96 4.51 1.33
C ARG A 384 -23.63 5.35 0.10
N LEU A 385 -22.50 5.03 -0.53
CA LEU A 385 -22.14 5.49 -1.86
C LEU A 385 -23.01 4.78 -2.91
N HIS A 386 -23.83 5.54 -3.63
CA HIS A 386 -24.75 5.01 -4.64
C HIS A 386 -24.06 4.90 -5.99
N LEU A 387 -23.42 3.76 -6.25
CA LEU A 387 -22.76 3.46 -7.53
C LEU A 387 -23.73 2.78 -8.53
N PRO A 388 -23.49 2.94 -9.85
CA PRO A 388 -24.27 2.24 -10.86
C PRO A 388 -23.92 0.75 -10.84
N THR A 389 -24.82 -0.07 -10.31
CA THR A 389 -24.68 -1.53 -10.29
C THR A 389 -25.44 -2.17 -11.45
N ASP A 390 -24.96 -3.31 -11.93
CA ASP A 390 -25.62 -4.06 -13.01
C ASP A 390 -26.86 -4.81 -12.52
N ARG A 391 -26.94 -5.07 -11.21
CA ARG A 391 -28.12 -5.63 -10.51
C ARG A 391 -28.41 -4.83 -9.24
N PRO A 392 -29.67 -4.80 -8.78
CA PRO A 392 -29.99 -4.21 -7.48
C PRO A 392 -29.31 -5.00 -6.35
N TYR A 393 -29.03 -4.33 -5.24
CA TYR A 393 -28.50 -4.98 -4.05
C TYR A 393 -29.48 -6.05 -3.53
N PRO A 394 -29.04 -7.29 -3.31
CA PRO A 394 -29.88 -8.31 -2.68
C PRO A 394 -30.12 -7.98 -1.20
N PRO A 395 -31.19 -8.49 -0.57
CA PRO A 395 -31.43 -8.30 0.87
C PRO A 395 -30.28 -8.77 1.77
N THR A 396 -29.58 -9.82 1.33
CA THR A 396 -28.39 -10.37 1.98
C THR A 396 -27.33 -10.60 0.91
N ALA A 397 -26.12 -10.10 1.13
CA ALA A 397 -24.99 -10.35 0.25
C ALA A 397 -24.63 -11.83 0.28
N ASP A 398 -24.42 -12.43 -0.89
CA ASP A 398 -23.87 -13.80 -0.97
C ASP A 398 -22.34 -13.82 -0.80
N HIS A 399 -21.71 -12.63 -0.80
CA HIS A 399 -20.27 -12.39 -0.71
C HIS A 399 -19.45 -13.10 -1.80
N HIS A 400 -20.06 -13.51 -2.91
CA HIS A 400 -19.34 -14.06 -4.05
C HIS A 400 -18.58 -12.94 -4.78
N GLY A 401 -17.32 -13.23 -5.08
CA GLY A 401 -16.39 -12.27 -5.66
C GLY A 401 -15.64 -12.80 -6.86
N ALA A 402 -15.28 -11.87 -7.75
CA ALA A 402 -14.34 -12.08 -8.84
C ALA A 402 -13.28 -10.97 -8.79
N SER A 403 -12.17 -11.18 -9.50
CA SER A 403 -11.06 -10.23 -9.53
C SER A 403 -10.66 -9.91 -10.97
N LEU A 404 -10.43 -8.63 -11.26
CA LEU A 404 -9.87 -8.14 -12.51
C LEU A 404 -8.43 -7.68 -12.28
N THR A 405 -7.49 -8.09 -13.12
CA THR A 405 -6.09 -7.65 -13.01
C THR A 405 -5.92 -6.27 -13.65
N ILE A 406 -5.18 -5.40 -12.96
CA ILE A 406 -4.74 -4.08 -13.44
C ILE A 406 -3.26 -4.14 -13.78
N HIS A 407 -2.90 -3.58 -14.93
CA HIS A 407 -1.51 -3.31 -15.30
C HIS A 407 -1.41 -1.92 -15.91
N TRP A 408 -0.70 -1.02 -15.23
CA TRP A 408 -0.37 0.31 -15.71
C TRP A 408 1.12 0.39 -16.07
N PRO A 409 1.45 0.91 -17.27
CA PRO A 409 2.80 0.89 -17.77
C PRO A 409 3.74 1.82 -16.99
N ALA A 410 5.04 1.56 -17.06
CA ALA A 410 6.08 2.37 -16.43
C ALA A 410 6.01 3.86 -16.80
N ALA A 411 5.59 4.19 -18.03
CA ALA A 411 5.40 5.57 -18.48
C ALA A 411 4.33 6.32 -17.66
N LEU A 412 3.19 5.68 -17.40
CA LEU A 412 2.14 6.27 -16.57
C LEU A 412 2.61 6.37 -15.11
N HIS A 413 3.25 5.33 -14.58
CA HIS A 413 3.82 5.37 -13.23
C HIS A 413 4.79 6.56 -13.09
N HIS A 414 5.73 6.76 -14.02
CA HIS A 414 6.64 7.90 -14.01
C HIS A 414 5.90 9.26 -14.02
N GLN A 415 4.85 9.41 -14.82
CA GLN A 415 4.03 10.64 -14.85
C GLN A 415 3.32 10.87 -13.51
N LEU A 416 2.79 9.82 -12.89
CA LEU A 416 2.13 9.90 -11.58
C LEU A 416 3.12 10.28 -10.48
N THR A 417 4.31 9.69 -10.46
CA THR A 417 5.36 10.05 -9.50
C THR A 417 5.80 11.50 -9.67
N HIS A 418 5.87 12.00 -10.91
CA HIS A 418 6.18 13.41 -11.18
C HIS A 418 5.08 14.35 -10.67
N LEU A 419 3.82 14.06 -10.98
CA LEU A 419 2.69 14.84 -10.50
C LEU A 419 2.62 14.84 -8.97
N ALA A 420 2.81 13.67 -8.35
CA ALA A 420 2.85 13.53 -6.90
C ALA A 420 3.93 14.44 -6.29
N ARG A 421 5.15 14.43 -6.84
CA ARG A 421 6.26 15.29 -6.42
C ARG A 421 5.92 16.78 -6.54
N ASP A 422 5.42 17.22 -7.69
CA ASP A 422 5.10 18.63 -7.96
C ASP A 422 4.07 19.20 -6.98
N HIS A 423 3.16 18.34 -6.48
CA HIS A 423 2.12 18.69 -5.52
C HIS A 423 2.44 18.24 -4.09
N HIS A 424 3.69 17.84 -3.81
CA HIS A 424 4.13 17.37 -2.49
C HIS A 424 3.19 16.30 -1.91
N ALA A 425 2.79 15.34 -2.74
CA ALA A 425 1.89 14.23 -2.47
C ALA A 425 2.59 12.90 -2.82
N THR A 426 1.91 11.77 -2.57
CA THR A 426 2.40 10.44 -2.97
C THR A 426 1.60 9.90 -4.16
N THR A 427 2.14 8.92 -4.89
CA THR A 427 1.41 8.23 -5.98
C THR A 427 0.06 7.68 -5.49
N PHE A 428 0.04 7.13 -4.26
CA PHE A 428 -1.18 6.71 -3.59
C PHE A 428 -2.22 7.84 -3.47
N MET A 429 -1.82 9.05 -3.06
CA MET A 429 -2.74 10.18 -2.97
C MET A 429 -3.27 10.60 -4.34
N VAL A 430 -2.43 10.58 -5.39
CA VAL A 430 -2.88 10.85 -6.77
C VAL A 430 -3.94 9.85 -7.22
N ILE A 431 -3.71 8.55 -6.98
CA ILE A 431 -4.67 7.49 -7.33
C ILE A 431 -5.94 7.58 -6.48
N HIS A 432 -5.82 7.90 -5.20
CA HIS A 432 -6.95 8.13 -4.32
C HIS A 432 -7.80 9.31 -4.80
N THR A 433 -7.18 10.41 -5.23
CA THR A 433 -7.88 11.55 -5.85
C THR A 433 -8.58 11.15 -7.15
N ALA A 434 -7.91 10.43 -8.04
CA ALA A 434 -8.52 9.95 -9.28
C ALA A 434 -9.72 9.04 -9.01
N LEU A 435 -9.58 8.08 -8.08
CA LEU A 435 -10.67 7.18 -7.70
C LEU A 435 -11.84 7.97 -7.08
N THR A 436 -11.55 8.95 -6.23
CA THR A 436 -12.56 9.84 -5.64
C THR A 436 -13.36 10.59 -6.71
N VAL A 437 -12.68 11.18 -7.70
CA VAL A 437 -13.31 11.89 -8.82
C VAL A 437 -14.15 10.95 -9.67
N LEU A 438 -13.64 9.77 -9.99
CA LEU A 438 -14.38 8.76 -10.74
C LEU A 438 -15.67 8.35 -10.01
N LEU A 439 -15.58 8.06 -8.72
CA LEU A 439 -16.74 7.69 -7.90
C LEU A 439 -17.74 8.84 -7.78
N ALA A 440 -17.28 10.08 -7.64
CA ALA A 440 -18.13 11.26 -7.61
C ALA A 440 -18.92 11.44 -8.91
N GLN A 441 -18.29 11.25 -10.06
CA GLN A 441 -18.95 11.39 -11.36
C GLN A 441 -19.88 10.21 -11.70
N LEU A 442 -19.66 9.04 -11.11
CA LEU A 442 -20.55 7.89 -11.26
C LEU A 442 -21.69 7.87 -10.23
N SER A 443 -21.50 8.51 -9.08
CA SER A 443 -22.49 8.52 -8.01
C SER A 443 -23.42 9.73 -8.07
N VAL A 444 -24.50 9.67 -7.31
CA VAL A 444 -25.46 10.78 -7.17
C VAL A 444 -24.95 11.85 -6.19
N SER A 445 -23.86 11.59 -5.45
CA SER A 445 -23.35 12.44 -4.37
C SER A 445 -21.94 12.96 -4.68
N PRO A 446 -21.64 14.26 -4.46
CA PRO A 446 -20.27 14.78 -4.48
C PRO A 446 -19.51 14.49 -3.18
N ASP A 447 -20.09 13.76 -2.22
CA ASP A 447 -19.46 13.37 -0.96
C ASP A 447 -19.10 11.88 -1.00
N ILE A 448 -17.80 11.60 -1.06
CA ILE A 448 -17.23 10.28 -1.33
C ILE A 448 -16.40 9.80 -0.15
N ALA A 449 -16.69 8.59 0.32
CA ALA A 449 -15.92 7.92 1.36
C ALA A 449 -15.25 6.67 0.80
N ILE A 450 -13.92 6.60 0.92
CA ILE A 450 -13.12 5.44 0.52
C ILE A 450 -12.44 4.89 1.76
N GLY A 451 -12.54 3.57 1.96
CA GLY A 451 -11.81 2.90 3.02
C GLY A 451 -10.36 2.64 2.62
N ILE A 452 -9.42 2.81 3.54
CA ILE A 452 -8.03 2.45 3.31
C ILE A 452 -7.52 1.56 4.45
N PRO A 453 -6.90 0.41 4.17
CA PRO A 453 -6.24 -0.38 5.19
C PRO A 453 -4.91 0.29 5.58
N VAL A 454 -4.65 0.38 6.87
CA VAL A 454 -3.36 0.77 7.43
C VAL A 454 -2.77 -0.40 8.21
N ALA A 455 -1.45 -0.57 8.16
CA ALA A 455 -0.79 -1.76 8.69
C ALA A 455 -0.97 -1.95 10.21
N GLY A 456 -1.16 -0.87 10.98
CA GLY A 456 -1.31 -0.91 12.44
C GLY A 456 -0.05 -1.35 13.21
N ARG A 457 1.09 -1.46 12.52
CA ARG A 457 2.40 -1.85 13.09
C ARG A 457 3.21 -0.61 13.44
N THR A 458 2.81 0.07 14.51
CA THR A 458 3.41 1.35 14.94
C THR A 458 4.63 1.18 15.85
N HIS A 459 5.20 -0.03 15.93
CA HIS A 459 6.39 -0.33 16.73
C HIS A 459 7.28 -1.38 16.03
N PRO A 460 8.60 -1.19 15.92
CA PRO A 460 9.51 -2.10 15.19
C PRO A 460 9.48 -3.56 15.65
N ALA A 461 9.26 -3.80 16.95
CA ALA A 461 9.12 -5.16 17.50
C ALA A 461 7.95 -5.96 16.89
N LEU A 462 7.01 -5.28 16.22
CA LEU A 462 5.88 -5.90 15.52
C LEU A 462 6.23 -6.36 14.11
N ASP A 463 7.32 -5.91 13.49
CA ASP A 463 7.61 -6.17 12.07
C ASP A 463 7.76 -7.68 11.76
N HIS A 464 8.28 -8.45 12.71
CA HIS A 464 8.47 -9.89 12.57
C HIS A 464 7.32 -10.73 13.16
N LEU A 465 6.32 -10.08 13.76
CA LEU A 465 5.26 -10.77 14.48
C LEU A 465 4.10 -11.11 13.55
N VAL A 466 3.59 -12.33 13.61
CA VAL A 466 2.35 -12.71 12.95
C VAL A 466 1.18 -12.30 13.83
N GLY A 467 0.15 -11.68 13.24
CA GLY A 467 -1.01 -11.19 13.97
C GLY A 467 -1.95 -10.34 13.12
N MET A 468 -3.12 -10.00 13.69
CA MET A 468 -4.08 -9.08 13.07
C MET A 468 -3.85 -7.64 13.55
N PHE A 469 -3.07 -6.85 12.80
CA PHE A 469 -2.76 -5.46 13.17
C PHE A 469 -3.52 -4.44 12.31
N VAL A 470 -3.90 -4.84 11.09
CA VAL A 470 -4.54 -3.94 10.12
C VAL A 470 -5.78 -3.26 10.71
N ASN A 471 -5.81 -1.93 10.58
CA ASN A 471 -6.99 -1.11 10.83
C ASN A 471 -7.52 -0.53 9.50
N THR A 472 -8.74 -0.03 9.47
CA THR A 472 -9.33 0.63 8.29
C THR A 472 -9.70 2.06 8.60
N LEU A 473 -9.16 3.02 7.84
CA LEU A 473 -9.53 4.43 7.95
C LEU A 473 -10.56 4.79 6.87
N VAL A 474 -11.44 5.73 7.18
CA VAL A 474 -12.44 6.24 6.22
C VAL A 474 -11.98 7.61 5.73
N LEU A 475 -11.58 7.68 4.47
CA LEU A 475 -11.18 8.93 3.83
C LEU A 475 -12.38 9.53 3.11
N ARG A 476 -13.00 10.51 3.75
CA ARG A 476 -14.12 11.27 3.20
C ARG A 476 -13.59 12.48 2.42
N THR A 477 -14.05 12.68 1.19
CA THR A 477 -13.74 13.83 0.34
C THR A 477 -15.03 14.42 -0.22
N GLN A 478 -15.21 15.74 -0.06
CA GLN A 478 -16.33 16.49 -0.62
C GLN A 478 -15.84 17.30 -1.82
N LEU A 479 -16.54 17.19 -2.94
CA LEU A 479 -16.16 17.77 -4.24
C LEU A 479 -17.00 19.01 -4.62
N ASP A 480 -17.58 19.71 -3.65
CA ASP A 480 -18.41 20.89 -3.90
C ASP A 480 -17.62 22.05 -4.53
N GLY A 481 -18.28 22.84 -5.39
CA GLY A 481 -17.72 24.10 -5.91
C GLY A 481 -16.84 23.98 -7.15
N ASP A 482 -16.89 22.87 -7.88
CA ASP A 482 -16.14 22.62 -9.12
C ASP A 482 -14.61 22.85 -9.01
N PRO A 483 -13.93 22.18 -8.07
CA PRO A 483 -12.50 22.34 -7.89
C PRO A 483 -11.71 21.77 -9.08
N THR A 484 -10.48 22.26 -9.25
CA THR A 484 -9.50 21.65 -10.15
C THR A 484 -8.95 20.34 -9.59
N LEU A 485 -8.38 19.49 -10.46
CA LEU A 485 -7.74 18.24 -10.05
C LEU A 485 -6.58 18.47 -9.06
N ALA A 486 -5.80 19.54 -9.25
CA ALA A 486 -4.73 19.95 -8.34
C ALA A 486 -5.25 20.37 -6.95
N GLN A 487 -6.37 21.10 -6.91
CA GLN A 487 -7.00 21.49 -5.65
C GLN A 487 -7.54 20.27 -4.90
N LEU A 488 -8.18 19.33 -5.61
CA LEU A 488 -8.64 18.07 -5.03
C LEU A 488 -7.48 17.22 -4.51
N LEU A 489 -6.36 17.15 -5.23
CA LEU A 489 -5.16 16.45 -4.77
C LEU A 489 -4.62 17.06 -3.47
N THR A 490 -4.60 18.39 -3.38
CA THR A 490 -4.17 19.11 -2.17
C THR A 490 -5.13 18.83 -1.00
N GLN A 491 -6.44 18.82 -1.25
CA GLN A 491 -7.45 18.50 -0.24
C GLN A 491 -7.32 17.05 0.26
N VAL A 492 -7.17 16.09 -0.67
CA VAL A 492 -6.95 14.67 -0.35
C VAL A 492 -5.69 14.49 0.47
N ARG A 493 -4.57 15.14 0.08
CA ARG A 493 -3.34 15.10 0.86
C ARG A 493 -3.58 15.54 2.30
N THR A 494 -4.18 16.72 2.50
CA THR A 494 -4.44 17.27 3.84
C THR A 494 -5.29 16.32 4.67
N ARG A 495 -6.40 15.81 4.12
CA ARG A 495 -7.30 14.89 4.82
C ARG A 495 -6.66 13.54 5.13
N ASN A 496 -5.84 13.02 4.22
CA ASN A 496 -5.10 11.78 4.45
C ASN A 496 -4.11 11.93 5.62
N LEU A 497 -3.37 13.04 5.66
CA LEU A 497 -2.42 13.31 6.75
C LEU A 497 -3.13 13.45 8.10
N GLU A 498 -4.26 14.18 8.15
CA GLU A 498 -5.09 14.29 9.37
C GLU A 498 -5.65 12.93 9.80
N ALA A 499 -6.15 12.12 8.86
CA ALA A 499 -6.63 10.77 9.15
C ALA A 499 -5.53 9.87 9.74
N PHE A 500 -4.29 9.96 9.25
CA PHE A 500 -3.17 9.18 9.77
C PHE A 500 -2.75 9.57 11.19
N GLU A 501 -2.95 10.82 11.59
CA GLU A 501 -2.72 11.27 12.98
C GLU A 501 -3.73 10.65 13.96
N HIS A 502 -4.87 10.15 13.47
CA HIS A 502 -5.94 9.51 14.24
C HIS A 502 -6.17 8.04 13.86
N GLN A 503 -5.12 7.36 13.39
CA GLN A 503 -5.23 6.00 12.83
C GLN A 503 -5.42 4.88 13.86
N ASP A 504 -5.18 5.15 15.14
CA ASP A 504 -5.18 4.12 16.18
C ASP A 504 -6.60 3.78 16.66
N LEU A 505 -7.59 4.64 16.39
CA LEU A 505 -9.00 4.35 16.67
C LEU A 505 -9.46 3.16 15.82
N PRO A 506 -9.90 2.06 16.44
CA PRO A 506 -10.42 0.92 15.70
C PRO A 506 -11.66 1.28 14.88
N PHE A 507 -11.71 0.82 13.63
CA PHE A 507 -12.83 1.05 12.73
C PHE A 507 -14.19 0.64 13.34
N GLU A 508 -14.22 -0.38 14.18
CA GLU A 508 -15.47 -0.91 14.74
C GLU A 508 -16.01 -0.03 15.84
N THR A 509 -15.13 0.50 16.69
CA THR A 509 -15.51 1.49 17.69
C THR A 509 -16.15 2.70 17.01
N LEU A 510 -15.63 3.09 15.83
CA LEU A 510 -16.22 4.13 15.01
C LEU A 510 -17.60 3.73 14.45
N VAL A 511 -17.75 2.52 13.89
CA VAL A 511 -19.06 2.02 13.41
C VAL A 511 -20.08 1.93 14.54
N GLU A 512 -19.71 1.41 15.70
CA GLU A 512 -20.57 1.32 16.89
C GLU A 512 -21.03 2.71 17.34
N ARG A 513 -20.12 3.69 17.31
CA ARG A 513 -20.42 5.05 17.75
C ARG A 513 -21.28 5.84 16.76
N LEU A 514 -20.99 5.75 15.47
CA LEU A 514 -21.79 6.38 14.41
C LEU A 514 -23.15 5.69 14.26
N ASN A 515 -23.24 4.41 14.64
CA ASN A 515 -24.44 3.59 14.62
C ASN A 515 -25.23 3.71 13.30
N PRO A 516 -24.60 3.44 12.13
CA PRO A 516 -25.28 3.50 10.85
C PRO A 516 -26.36 2.41 10.76
N THR A 517 -27.30 2.55 9.84
CA THR A 517 -28.31 1.52 9.59
C THR A 517 -27.65 0.17 9.29
N ARG A 518 -27.87 -0.82 10.16
CA ARG A 518 -27.28 -2.16 9.99
C ARG A 518 -27.86 -2.82 8.74
N SER A 519 -26.98 -3.33 7.89
CA SER A 519 -27.37 -4.06 6.69
C SER A 519 -26.57 -5.35 6.54
N THR A 520 -27.23 -6.42 6.12
CA THR A 520 -26.61 -7.66 5.66
C THR A 520 -26.28 -7.63 4.17
N SER A 521 -26.61 -6.53 3.48
CA SER A 521 -26.51 -6.39 2.03
C SER A 521 -25.21 -5.71 1.59
N HIS A 522 -24.60 -4.89 2.44
CA HIS A 522 -23.40 -4.12 2.14
C HIS A 522 -22.62 -3.79 3.42
N HIS A 523 -21.35 -3.45 3.26
CA HIS A 523 -20.49 -3.08 4.37
C HIS A 523 -20.87 -1.71 4.96
N PRO A 524 -20.77 -1.51 6.29
CA PRO A 524 -21.05 -0.23 6.92
C PRO A 524 -20.02 0.85 6.50
N LEU A 525 -20.48 2.09 6.35
CA LEU A 525 -19.70 3.32 6.10
C LEU A 525 -18.95 3.42 4.75
N ILE A 526 -18.45 2.30 4.21
CA ILE A 526 -17.60 2.26 3.02
C ILE A 526 -18.02 1.13 2.08
N GLN A 527 -18.07 1.42 0.79
CA GLN A 527 -18.37 0.45 -0.28
C GLN A 527 -17.16 0.17 -1.16
N VAL A 528 -16.21 1.12 -1.20
CA VAL A 528 -14.97 1.02 -1.97
C VAL A 528 -13.78 1.05 -1.01
N LEU A 529 -12.88 0.08 -1.17
CA LEU A 529 -11.60 0.02 -0.47
C LEU A 529 -10.45 0.28 -1.45
N LEU A 530 -9.47 1.08 -1.05
CA LEU A 530 -8.21 1.28 -1.78
C LEU A 530 -7.04 0.83 -0.91
N ALA A 531 -6.50 -0.34 -1.20
CA ALA A 531 -5.34 -0.92 -0.56
C ALA A 531 -4.07 -0.66 -1.39
N TRP A 532 -3.00 -0.29 -0.68
CA TRP A 532 -1.69 -0.03 -1.25
C TRP A 532 -0.69 -1.00 -0.63
N HIS A 533 -0.17 -1.94 -1.43
CA HIS A 533 0.68 -3.02 -0.94
C HIS A 533 2.13 -2.81 -1.40
N PRO A 534 3.12 -3.08 -0.54
CA PRO A 534 4.48 -3.28 -1.01
C PRO A 534 4.53 -4.53 -1.89
N PRO A 535 5.43 -4.60 -2.88
CA PRO A 535 5.59 -5.79 -3.72
C PRO A 535 5.94 -7.02 -2.87
N THR A 536 5.28 -8.15 -3.14
CA THR A 536 5.56 -9.42 -2.46
C THR A 536 6.92 -9.94 -2.93
N PRO A 537 7.90 -10.18 -2.04
CA PRO A 537 9.20 -10.71 -2.44
C PRO A 537 9.06 -12.14 -3.00
N THR A 538 9.82 -12.45 -4.04
CA THR A 538 10.05 -13.83 -4.48
C THR A 538 10.90 -14.54 -3.42
N GLN A 539 10.38 -15.64 -2.87
CA GLN A 539 11.08 -16.42 -1.83
C GLN A 539 11.43 -17.82 -2.32
N GLN A 540 12.50 -18.37 -1.76
CA GLN A 540 12.95 -19.75 -1.94
C GLN A 540 12.68 -20.56 -0.66
N LEU A 541 12.32 -21.84 -0.80
CA LEU A 541 12.05 -22.76 0.31
C LEU A 541 13.12 -23.84 0.27
N GLY A 542 14.28 -23.57 0.89
CA GLY A 542 15.46 -24.40 0.70
C GLY A 542 15.94 -24.36 -0.75
N GLU A 543 16.17 -25.54 -1.35
CA GLU A 543 16.57 -25.67 -2.76
C GLU A 543 15.38 -25.82 -3.73
N LEU A 544 14.14 -25.65 -3.25
CA LEU A 544 12.93 -25.82 -4.06
C LEU A 544 12.63 -24.57 -4.89
N ASP A 545 12.24 -24.80 -6.14
CA ASP A 545 11.67 -23.77 -7.00
C ASP A 545 10.22 -23.50 -6.56
N ILE A 546 9.98 -22.30 -6.01
CA ILE A 546 8.63 -21.86 -5.63
C ILE A 546 8.03 -21.03 -6.76
N THR A 547 6.81 -21.39 -7.16
CA THR A 547 5.95 -20.48 -7.94
C THR A 547 4.65 -20.22 -7.19
N PRO A 548 4.32 -18.96 -6.85
CA PRO A 548 2.99 -18.62 -6.35
C PRO A 548 1.91 -19.03 -7.36
N LEU A 549 0.85 -19.67 -6.89
CA LEU A 549 -0.32 -19.98 -7.70
C LEU A 549 -1.47 -19.04 -7.33
N PRO A 550 -2.17 -18.45 -8.32
CA PRO A 550 -3.38 -17.70 -8.06
C PRO A 550 -4.40 -18.60 -7.36
N LEU A 551 -4.72 -18.29 -6.12
CA LEU A 551 -5.74 -18.98 -5.33
C LEU A 551 -6.76 -17.93 -4.87
N THR A 552 -7.94 -17.95 -5.47
CA THR A 552 -9.03 -17.06 -5.09
C THR A 552 -9.98 -17.81 -4.15
N THR A 553 -10.36 -17.17 -3.06
CA THR A 553 -11.48 -17.63 -2.22
C THR A 553 -12.82 -17.48 -2.93
N HIS A 554 -12.85 -16.74 -4.06
CA HIS A 554 -14.04 -16.32 -4.80
C HIS A 554 -15.03 -15.57 -3.90
N THR A 555 -14.49 -14.79 -2.97
CA THR A 555 -15.26 -13.95 -2.06
C THR A 555 -14.98 -12.48 -2.32
N ALA A 556 -15.96 -11.62 -2.06
CA ALA A 556 -15.77 -10.16 -2.03
C ALA A 556 -16.42 -9.58 -0.78
N ARG A 557 -15.61 -8.92 0.06
CA ARG A 557 -16.05 -8.32 1.34
C ARG A 557 -16.73 -6.96 1.13
N MET A 558 -16.27 -6.23 0.13
CA MET A 558 -16.74 -4.90 -0.25
C MET A 558 -17.33 -4.97 -1.64
N ASP A 559 -18.03 -3.92 -2.04
CA ASP A 559 -18.57 -3.83 -3.40
C ASP A 559 -17.43 -3.75 -4.42
N LEU A 560 -16.39 -2.96 -4.11
CA LEU A 560 -15.15 -2.85 -4.87
C LEU A 560 -13.94 -2.76 -3.92
N THR A 561 -12.88 -3.52 -4.20
CA THR A 561 -11.59 -3.41 -3.50
C THR A 561 -10.46 -3.32 -4.52
N PHE A 562 -9.82 -2.16 -4.58
CA PHE A 562 -8.62 -1.93 -5.37
C PHE A 562 -7.41 -2.32 -4.53
N MET A 563 -6.59 -3.23 -5.02
CA MET A 563 -5.30 -3.59 -4.42
C MET A 563 -4.21 -3.28 -5.43
N LEU A 564 -3.38 -2.28 -5.17
CA LEU A 564 -2.36 -1.79 -6.09
C LEU A 564 -0.98 -1.84 -5.44
N ALA A 565 0.05 -2.06 -6.26
CA ALA A 565 1.45 -2.04 -5.86
C ALA A 565 2.31 -1.34 -6.92
N GLU A 566 3.22 -0.49 -6.47
CA GLU A 566 4.28 0.09 -7.30
C GLU A 566 5.41 -0.93 -7.51
N HIS A 567 5.93 -0.96 -8.73
CA HIS A 567 7.16 -1.66 -9.04
C HIS A 567 8.24 -0.65 -9.36
N PHE A 568 9.44 -0.90 -8.87
CA PHE A 568 10.63 -0.12 -9.16
C PHE A 568 11.73 -1.04 -9.69
N THR A 569 12.59 -0.52 -10.54
CA THR A 569 13.82 -1.20 -10.96
C THR A 569 14.85 -1.19 -9.83
N ASP A 570 15.91 -2.01 -9.93
CA ASP A 570 17.05 -2.00 -8.98
C ASP A 570 17.71 -0.61 -8.84
N THR A 571 17.52 0.26 -9.84
CA THR A 571 18.01 1.64 -9.83
C THR A 571 17.03 2.65 -9.24
N GLY A 572 15.94 2.19 -8.62
CA GLY A 572 14.90 3.01 -8.01
C GLY A 572 13.93 3.68 -9.00
N GLN A 573 14.00 3.36 -10.29
CA GLN A 573 13.13 3.98 -11.30
C GLN A 573 11.75 3.30 -11.37
N PRO A 574 10.65 4.08 -11.56
CA PRO A 574 9.30 3.56 -11.78
C PRO A 574 9.25 2.49 -12.88
N ALA A 575 8.79 1.28 -12.55
CA ALA A 575 8.69 0.12 -13.43
C ALA A 575 7.22 -0.30 -13.73
N GLY A 576 6.26 0.58 -13.43
CA GLY A 576 4.83 0.33 -13.60
C GLY A 576 4.11 0.09 -12.28
N ILE A 577 2.78 -0.01 -12.36
CA ILE A 577 1.90 -0.29 -11.23
C ILE A 577 1.04 -1.48 -11.63
N THR A 578 0.94 -2.48 -10.75
CA THR A 578 0.06 -3.64 -10.98
C THR A 578 -0.88 -3.83 -9.82
N GLY A 579 -1.95 -4.56 -10.05
CA GLY A 579 -2.85 -4.90 -8.97
C GLY A 579 -4.06 -5.68 -9.41
N THR A 580 -5.06 -5.70 -8.54
CA THR A 580 -6.35 -6.34 -8.80
C THR A 580 -7.50 -5.49 -8.29
N VAL A 581 -8.64 -5.54 -8.97
CA VAL A 581 -9.93 -5.08 -8.45
C VAL A 581 -10.75 -6.30 -8.11
N GLU A 582 -10.94 -6.55 -6.82
CA GLU A 582 -11.93 -7.51 -6.34
C GLU A 582 -13.30 -6.84 -6.31
N TYR A 583 -14.33 -7.52 -6.80
CA TYR A 583 -15.69 -6.99 -6.86
C TYR A 583 -16.72 -8.09 -6.62
N ARG A 584 -17.89 -7.66 -6.15
CA ARG A 584 -19.04 -8.53 -5.90
C ARG A 584 -19.77 -8.90 -7.19
N THR A 585 -19.94 -10.20 -7.43
CA THR A 585 -20.59 -10.71 -8.65
C THR A 585 -22.12 -10.70 -8.60
N ASP A 586 -22.71 -10.54 -7.41
CA ASP A 586 -24.16 -10.42 -7.25
C ASP A 586 -24.69 -9.04 -7.68
N ILE A 587 -23.83 -8.01 -7.72
CA ILE A 587 -24.18 -6.64 -8.11
C ILE A 587 -23.44 -6.13 -9.35
N TYR A 588 -22.27 -6.68 -9.71
CA TYR A 588 -21.48 -6.25 -10.87
C TYR A 588 -21.14 -7.38 -11.85
N ASP A 589 -21.09 -7.01 -13.11
CA ASP A 589 -20.53 -7.78 -14.23
C ASP A 589 -19.08 -7.38 -14.51
N THR A 590 -18.28 -8.33 -15.00
CA THR A 590 -16.86 -8.10 -15.35
C THR A 590 -16.68 -6.95 -16.35
N THR A 591 -17.63 -6.79 -17.29
CA THR A 591 -17.61 -5.73 -18.30
C THR A 591 -17.71 -4.34 -17.70
N THR A 592 -18.52 -4.19 -16.65
CA THR A 592 -18.73 -2.92 -15.95
C THR A 592 -17.50 -2.53 -15.16
N ILE A 593 -16.87 -3.50 -14.48
CA ILE A 593 -15.63 -3.28 -13.75
C ILE A 593 -14.47 -2.96 -14.70
N THR A 594 -14.39 -3.64 -15.85
CA THR A 594 -13.40 -3.32 -16.89
C THR A 594 -13.55 -1.89 -17.38
N THR A 595 -14.79 -1.46 -17.63
CA THR A 595 -15.08 -0.08 -18.03
C THR A 595 -14.67 0.92 -16.94
N LEU A 596 -14.94 0.61 -15.67
CA LEU A 596 -14.58 1.44 -14.54
C LEU A 596 -13.05 1.58 -14.42
N THR A 597 -12.30 0.48 -14.54
CA THR A 597 -10.84 0.51 -14.49
C THR A 597 -10.21 1.27 -15.66
N ASP A 598 -10.78 1.15 -16.86
CA ASP A 598 -10.33 1.90 -18.03
C ASP A 598 -10.57 3.40 -17.86
N ARG A 599 -11.71 3.77 -17.26
CA ARG A 599 -12.04 5.16 -16.91
C ARG A 599 -11.08 5.73 -15.86
N LEU A 600 -10.75 4.94 -14.83
CA LEU A 600 -9.76 5.33 -13.84
C LEU A 600 -8.39 5.60 -14.48
N GLN A 601 -7.93 4.73 -15.38
CA GLN A 601 -6.67 4.94 -16.09
C GLN A 601 -6.69 6.21 -16.97
N ARG A 602 -7.78 6.46 -17.71
CA ARG A 602 -7.93 7.70 -18.50
C ARG A 602 -7.92 8.96 -17.63
N LEU A 603 -8.53 8.88 -16.46
CA LEU A 603 -8.56 9.98 -15.51
C LEU A 603 -7.16 10.26 -14.93
N LEU A 604 -6.39 9.21 -14.62
CA LEU A 604 -4.98 9.34 -14.22
C LEU A 604 -4.14 10.02 -15.31
N GLN A 605 -4.36 9.66 -16.58
CA GLN A 605 -3.71 10.36 -17.70
C GLN A 605 -4.14 11.84 -17.77
N THR A 606 -5.43 12.12 -17.61
CA THR A 606 -5.96 13.50 -17.63
C THR A 606 -5.36 14.36 -16.51
N MET A 607 -5.23 13.79 -15.31
CA MET A 607 -4.61 14.46 -14.16
C MET A 607 -3.14 14.79 -14.41
N THR A 608 -2.40 13.89 -15.06
CA THR A 608 -0.98 14.10 -15.37
C THR A 608 -0.75 15.05 -16.55
N ASP A 609 -1.68 15.10 -17.51
CA ASP A 609 -1.60 15.99 -18.67
C ASP A 609 -1.99 17.44 -18.34
N ASN A 610 -3.03 17.65 -17.50
CA ASN A 610 -3.51 18.97 -17.11
C ASN A 610 -4.15 18.97 -15.71
N PRO A 611 -3.35 19.14 -14.65
CA PRO A 611 -3.85 19.13 -13.27
C PRO A 611 -4.72 20.35 -12.91
N ASP A 612 -4.66 21.44 -13.68
CA ASP A 612 -5.48 22.65 -13.46
C ASP A 612 -6.87 22.55 -14.11
N ARG A 613 -7.21 21.40 -14.69
CA ARG A 613 -8.52 21.17 -15.32
C ARG A 613 -9.63 21.15 -14.24
N PRO A 614 -10.74 21.89 -14.42
CA PRO A 614 -11.88 21.85 -13.51
C PRO A 614 -12.65 20.53 -13.63
N LEU A 615 -13.19 20.06 -12.50
CA LEU A 615 -13.93 18.80 -12.38
C LEU A 615 -15.08 18.67 -13.40
N SER A 616 -15.80 19.75 -13.66
CA SER A 616 -16.92 19.82 -14.61
C SER A 616 -16.54 19.56 -16.07
N SER A 617 -15.26 19.72 -16.41
CA SER A 617 -14.74 19.52 -17.77
C SER A 617 -14.10 18.15 -17.99
N ILE A 618 -14.11 17.29 -16.98
CA ILE A 618 -13.55 15.94 -17.07
C ILE A 618 -14.52 15.05 -17.83
N ASP A 619 -14.02 14.47 -18.91
CA ASP A 619 -14.73 13.52 -19.74
C ASP A 619 -14.27 12.09 -19.43
N LEU A 620 -15.18 11.26 -18.92
CA LEU A 620 -14.90 9.86 -18.63
C LEU A 620 -15.04 8.96 -19.85
N LEU A 621 -15.71 9.42 -20.90
CA LEU A 621 -16.03 8.58 -22.04
C LEU A 621 -14.85 8.52 -23.01
N ASN A 622 -14.63 7.35 -23.60
CA ASN A 622 -13.69 7.22 -24.71
C ASN A 622 -14.36 7.59 -26.03
N THR A 623 -13.54 7.70 -27.09
CA THR A 623 -14.02 8.06 -28.44
C THR A 623 -15.07 7.09 -28.98
N ALA A 624 -15.01 5.80 -28.64
CA ALA A 624 -15.99 4.81 -29.09
C ALA A 624 -17.32 4.96 -28.34
N GLU A 625 -17.30 5.26 -27.04
CA GLU A 625 -18.47 5.57 -26.23
C GLU A 625 -19.16 6.85 -26.73
N HIS A 626 -18.39 7.89 -27.08
CA HIS A 626 -18.93 9.09 -27.74
C HIS A 626 -19.56 8.77 -29.08
N ALA A 627 -18.87 8.04 -29.96
CA ALA A 627 -19.42 7.65 -31.25
C ALA A 627 -20.72 6.83 -31.12
N HIS A 628 -20.80 5.97 -30.10
CA HIS A 628 -22.02 5.22 -29.79
C HIS A 628 -23.16 6.13 -29.32
N LEU A 629 -22.88 7.11 -28.45
CA LEU A 629 -23.87 8.09 -28.02
C LEU A 629 -24.32 9.01 -29.17
N GLU A 630 -23.42 9.40 -30.08
CA GLU A 630 -23.76 10.17 -31.27
C GLU A 630 -24.71 9.40 -32.20
N GLN A 631 -24.49 8.09 -32.35
CA GLN A 631 -25.37 7.20 -33.09
C GLN A 631 -26.75 7.08 -32.42
N LEU A 632 -26.79 6.83 -31.10
CA LEU A 632 -28.05 6.74 -30.35
C LEU A 632 -28.83 8.06 -30.35
N GLY A 633 -28.12 9.18 -30.22
CA GLY A 633 -28.68 10.52 -30.22
C GLY A 633 -29.14 11.00 -31.59
N ASN A 634 -28.89 10.24 -32.66
CA ASN A 634 -29.20 10.62 -34.04
C ASN A 634 -28.70 12.04 -34.38
N HIS A 635 -27.52 12.42 -33.86
CA HIS A 635 -26.99 13.78 -34.00
C HIS A 635 -26.88 14.21 -35.48
N THR A 636 -26.55 13.25 -36.35
CA THR A 636 -26.52 13.43 -37.80
C THR A 636 -27.86 13.89 -38.36
N ALA A 637 -28.99 13.33 -37.90
CA ALA A 637 -30.33 13.72 -38.35
C ALA A 637 -30.74 15.12 -37.84
N LEU A 638 -30.25 15.51 -36.66
CA LEU A 638 -30.49 16.82 -36.06
C LEU A 638 -29.64 17.94 -36.69
N THR A 639 -28.50 17.59 -37.28
CA THR A 639 -27.55 18.54 -37.88
C THR A 639 -27.57 18.57 -39.40
N THR A 640 -28.21 17.60 -40.06
CA THR A 640 -28.50 17.68 -41.50
C THR A 640 -29.48 18.80 -41.79
N HIS A 641 -29.03 19.86 -42.47
CA HIS A 641 -29.91 20.88 -43.01
C HIS A 641 -30.93 20.24 -43.96
N PRO A 642 -32.23 20.60 -43.88
CA PRO A 642 -33.22 20.05 -44.78
C PRO A 642 -32.86 20.45 -46.22
N THR A 643 -32.53 19.45 -47.04
CA THR A 643 -32.44 19.64 -48.49
C THR A 643 -33.79 20.13 -48.99
N THR A 644 -33.79 21.32 -49.58
CA THR A 644 -34.98 21.95 -50.16
C THR A 644 -35.60 20.96 -51.16
N PRO A 645 -36.92 20.67 -51.08
CA PRO A 645 -37.53 19.72 -51.98
C PRO A 645 -37.37 20.19 -53.44
N PRO A 646 -37.10 19.28 -54.38
CA PRO A 646 -37.03 19.64 -55.79
C PRO A 646 -38.40 20.17 -56.25
N THR A 647 -38.37 21.35 -56.88
CA THR A 647 -39.54 22.08 -57.44
C THR A 647 -40.25 21.32 -58.53
#